data_AF-A0A8D0AL55-F1
#
_entry.id   AF-A0A8D0AL55-F1
#
_cell.length_a   1.000
_cell.length_b   1.000
_cell.length_c   1.000
_cell.angle_alpha   90.00
_cell.angle_beta   90.00
_cell.angle_gamma   90.00
#
_symmetry.space_group_name_H-M   'P 1'
#
loop_
_entity.id
_entity.type
_entity.pdbx_description
1 polymer ?
#
loop_
_entity_poly.entity_id
_entity_poly.type
_entity_poly.pdbx_seq_one_letter_code
_entity_poly.pdbx_strand_id
1 'polypeptide(L)'
;RMITSELPTTNKKPRKTPAEKAVGVARGRGKANGVAQHNGDGGDPVTLFEVVKLGKSAMQSVVDEWIESYKQDRDLALLDLINFFIQCSGCKGTVRIEMFRNMQNAEIIRKMTEEFDEDSGDYPLTMPGPLWKKFRYNFCEFISVLIRQCQYSIIYDEYMMDTVISLLTGLSDSQVRAFRHTSTLAAMKLMTALVNVALNLSIHQDNTQRQYEAERNKIAGKRANEKLELLLQKRKELQENQDEIENMMNSIFKGIFVHRYRDAIAEIRAICIEEIGVWMKMYSDAFLNDSYLKYVGWTLHDRQGEVRLKCLKALQNLYTNRELFPKLELFTNRFKDRIVSMTLDKEYDVAVEAIRLVTLILHEDALSNEDCENVYHLVYSAHRPVAVAAGEFLHRKLFSRHDPQAEEALAKRRGRSSPNGNLIRMLVLFFLESELHEHAAYLVDSLWESSQELLKDWECMTELLLEEAVQGEEVLSDRQESALIELMVCTIRQAAEAHPPVGRGTGKRVLTAKERKTQIDDKNKLTEHFIMALPMLLSKYQADSEKVANLLQIPQFFDLDVYSAGRMEKHLDALLKQIRLVVDKHIEMDVLEACSKTYSILCSEEYTIMNRVDIARSQLIDEMTDRFAHSVEELLQEAEEADDDDIYNVLSMLKRLTAFHNAHDLTRWDLFGSCYRLLKAGIEQGSMPEQIAVQALQCSHYSVLWQLVKITEGAPSKDDLVALRRVVKSFLAVCQQCLSNVNTPVKEQAFMLLCDLLMIFSHQLVSGGREGLQPLVFNPDSTLQNELLNFVLDHVFIDQDDESQSMEGDEEDEANKIEALHKRRNLLAAFCKLIIYDIVDMPAAADIFKHYMKYYNDYGDIIKETLSKTRQTDKILCAKTLILSLQQLFNELLQDQGPNLDRTSSHVSGIKELARRFALTFGLDQIKTREAVATLHKDGIEFAFKYQNPRGPEFPPINLAFLEVLSEFSSKLIRQDKKTVHSYLEKFMSESMSERREDVWLPLISYRNSLLTGGDEDHMSVTSGSSSKAGSVRSKKGRPPLHKKRIEEESSVEGLWMLRNDTLQTPGALQTPQLTSTVLRENRPAEHMPDPDSEPGSENDFVHNSSVTDDAEPIFEDVMMSSRGQLEDMNEEFEDTMVIDLPPSRNRRERAELRPDFFDSAAMIEDESGFSMPMF
;
A
#
# COMPACT_ATOMS: atom_id res chain seq x y z
N ARG A 1 50.47 25.29 36.33
CA ARG A 1 51.87 24.83 36.29
C ARG A 1 52.09 24.15 34.94
N MET A 2 53.28 24.33 34.38
CA MET A 2 53.70 24.22 32.98
C MET A 2 53.72 22.81 32.33
N ILE A 3 53.38 22.76 31.01
CA ILE A 3 54.10 22.18 29.83
C ILE A 3 54.47 20.66 29.91
N THR A 4 54.20 19.73 28.96
CA THR A 4 54.46 19.66 27.49
C THR A 4 53.72 18.46 26.83
N SER A 5 53.65 18.50 25.49
CA SER A 5 53.08 17.62 24.46
C SER A 5 53.72 16.24 24.21
N GLU A 6 52.95 15.29 23.62
CA GLU A 6 53.36 14.50 22.43
C GLU A 6 52.16 13.76 21.76
N LEU A 7 52.14 13.79 20.42
CA LEU A 7 51.18 13.16 19.47
C LEU A 7 51.84 11.93 18.81
N PRO A 8 51.09 10.93 18.29
CA PRO A 8 51.56 10.06 17.22
C PRO A 8 51.00 10.47 15.86
N THR A 9 51.85 10.36 14.85
CA THR A 9 51.73 10.90 13.49
C THR A 9 51.01 9.97 12.51
N THR A 10 50.44 10.63 11.50
CA THR A 10 49.82 10.08 10.29
C THR A 10 50.88 9.63 9.28
N ASN A 11 50.59 8.61 8.46
CA ASN A 11 51.38 8.28 7.28
C ASN A 11 50.48 8.15 6.04
N LYS A 12 50.77 8.97 5.02
CA LYS A 12 50.06 9.11 3.75
C LYS A 12 51.09 9.11 2.60
N LYS A 13 50.70 8.48 1.46
CA LYS A 13 51.14 8.67 0.04
C LYS A 13 52.42 7.94 -0.41
N PRO A 14 52.72 7.77 -1.74
CA PRO A 14 52.04 8.29 -2.96
C PRO A 14 51.91 7.34 -4.19
N ARG A 15 51.17 7.86 -5.20
CA ARG A 15 50.99 7.46 -6.61
C ARG A 15 52.19 7.91 -7.48
N LYS A 16 52.64 7.14 -8.49
CA LYS A 16 53.52 7.61 -9.59
C LYS A 16 53.35 6.81 -10.91
N THR A 17 53.30 7.56 -12.01
CA THR A 17 53.66 7.28 -13.42
C THR A 17 54.21 8.61 -13.99
N PRO A 18 54.82 8.72 -15.18
CA PRO A 18 55.61 7.80 -16.02
C PRO A 18 56.98 8.40 -16.46
N ALA A 19 57.90 7.63 -17.06
CA ALA A 19 59.04 8.17 -17.83
C ALA A 19 59.60 7.15 -18.87
N GLU A 20 60.18 7.70 -19.94
CA GLU A 20 60.39 7.19 -21.30
C GLU A 20 61.70 6.39 -21.59
N LYS A 21 61.65 5.62 -22.70
CA LYS A 21 62.65 5.34 -23.79
C LYS A 21 64.12 5.03 -23.40
N ALA A 22 64.73 3.93 -23.87
CA ALA A 22 65.26 3.84 -25.23
C ALA A 22 65.77 2.43 -25.66
N VAL A 23 65.44 2.08 -26.92
CA VAL A 23 66.21 1.39 -27.98
C VAL A 23 66.60 -0.11 -27.88
N GLY A 24 66.03 -0.88 -28.81
CA GLY A 24 66.55 -2.15 -29.35
C GLY A 24 65.69 -2.64 -30.52
N VAL A 25 66.16 -2.43 -31.76
CA VAL A 25 65.45 -2.71 -33.02
C VAL A 25 65.55 -4.18 -33.46
N ALA A 26 64.41 -4.71 -33.90
CA ALA A 26 64.12 -5.77 -34.88
C ALA A 26 64.76 -7.18 -34.76
N ARG A 27 63.87 -8.18 -34.62
CA ARG A 27 63.79 -9.32 -35.55
C ARG A 27 62.40 -9.96 -35.50
N GLY A 28 61.73 -10.01 -36.65
CA GLY A 28 60.38 -10.53 -36.79
C GLY A 28 60.28 -12.05 -36.66
N ARG A 29 59.05 -12.51 -36.39
CA ARG A 29 58.55 -13.84 -36.77
C ARG A 29 57.04 -13.78 -36.85
N GLY A 30 56.51 -14.01 -38.04
CA GLY A 30 55.08 -14.17 -38.28
C GLY A 30 54.53 -15.37 -37.51
N LYS A 31 53.26 -15.27 -37.12
CA LYS A 31 52.45 -16.44 -36.73
C LYS A 31 51.52 -16.76 -37.89
N ALA A 32 51.86 -17.85 -38.56
CA ALA A 32 50.98 -18.56 -39.47
C ALA A 32 50.00 -19.42 -38.67
N ASN A 33 48.83 -19.60 -39.27
CA ASN A 33 47.82 -20.65 -39.11
C ASN A 33 48.15 -21.80 -38.14
N GLY A 34 47.25 -21.99 -37.18
CA GLY A 34 47.07 -23.24 -36.47
C GLY A 34 45.57 -23.56 -36.40
N VAL A 35 45.10 -24.34 -37.37
CA VAL A 35 43.83 -25.07 -37.28
C VAL A 35 43.98 -26.05 -36.12
N ALA A 36 43.28 -25.82 -35.01
CA ALA A 36 43.10 -26.81 -33.97
C ALA A 36 41.90 -27.67 -34.35
N GLN A 37 42.16 -28.81 -34.99
CA GLN A 37 41.23 -29.94 -34.98
C GLN A 37 41.10 -30.43 -33.52
N HIS A 38 39.95 -30.18 -32.91
CA HIS A 38 39.54 -30.89 -31.71
C HIS A 38 38.59 -32.00 -32.15
N ASN A 39 39.08 -33.24 -32.20
CA ASN A 39 38.23 -34.42 -32.27
C ASN A 39 37.97 -34.90 -30.84
N GLY A 40 36.70 -34.96 -30.46
CA GLY A 40 36.19 -35.79 -29.36
C GLY A 40 35.73 -35.07 -28.09
N ASP A 41 34.58 -34.38 -28.16
CA ASP A 41 33.45 -34.60 -27.24
C ASP A 41 32.17 -34.00 -27.86
N GLY A 42 31.04 -34.69 -27.75
CA GLY A 42 29.80 -34.39 -28.48
C GLY A 42 28.99 -33.24 -27.89
N GLY A 43 29.46 -32.01 -28.01
CA GLY A 43 28.67 -30.79 -27.76
C GLY A 43 28.21 -30.17 -29.07
N ASP A 44 26.91 -29.90 -29.19
CA ASP A 44 26.36 -29.14 -30.32
C ASP A 44 27.08 -27.78 -30.47
N PRO A 45 27.22 -27.25 -31.71
CA PRO A 45 27.83 -25.95 -31.93
C PRO A 45 27.07 -24.87 -31.15
N VAL A 46 27.80 -24.09 -30.33
CA VAL A 46 27.22 -23.02 -29.49
C VAL A 46 26.50 -22.00 -30.38
N THR A 47 25.21 -21.82 -30.17
CA THR A 47 24.39 -20.93 -31.01
C THR A 47 24.58 -19.46 -30.62
N LEU A 48 24.27 -18.54 -31.55
CA LEU A 48 24.30 -17.09 -31.29
C LEU A 48 23.39 -16.70 -30.11
N PHE A 49 22.26 -17.40 -29.93
CA PHE A 49 21.36 -17.22 -28.79
C PHE A 49 22.05 -17.53 -27.46
N GLU A 50 22.78 -18.65 -27.37
CA GLU A 50 23.49 -19.03 -26.15
C GLU A 50 24.61 -18.04 -25.80
N VAL A 51 25.34 -17.55 -26.81
CA VAL A 51 26.38 -16.53 -26.64
C VAL A 51 25.80 -15.25 -26.05
N VAL A 52 24.70 -14.74 -26.63
CA VAL A 52 24.03 -13.50 -26.19
C VAL A 52 23.38 -13.68 -24.81
N LYS A 53 22.75 -14.84 -24.55
CA LYS A 53 22.14 -15.19 -23.26
C LYS A 53 23.16 -15.23 -22.12
N LEU A 54 24.30 -15.87 -22.32
CA LEU A 54 25.35 -15.94 -21.30
C LEU A 54 26.07 -14.59 -21.13
N GLY A 55 26.30 -13.87 -22.23
CA GLY A 55 26.94 -12.55 -22.24
C GLY A 55 28.31 -12.57 -21.55
N LYS A 56 29.15 -13.54 -21.93
CA LYS A 56 30.54 -13.69 -21.43
C LYS A 56 31.55 -12.92 -22.27
N SER A 57 31.21 -12.61 -23.53
CA SER A 57 32.04 -11.86 -24.48
C SER A 57 31.53 -10.42 -24.62
N ALA A 58 32.41 -9.50 -25.03
CA ALA A 58 31.99 -8.15 -25.42
C ALA A 58 31.06 -8.23 -26.63
N MET A 59 29.91 -7.55 -26.60
CA MET A 59 28.89 -7.64 -27.65
C MET A 59 29.43 -7.26 -29.02
N GLN A 60 30.30 -6.24 -29.06
CA GLN A 60 31.03 -5.82 -30.25
C GLN A 60 31.81 -6.96 -30.90
N SER A 61 32.50 -7.80 -30.12
CA SER A 61 33.28 -8.93 -30.66
C SER A 61 32.39 -9.99 -31.31
N VAL A 62 31.23 -10.28 -30.69
CA VAL A 62 30.25 -11.22 -31.25
C VAL A 62 29.70 -10.70 -32.59
N VAL A 63 29.43 -9.40 -32.67
CA VAL A 63 28.98 -8.75 -33.91
C VAL A 63 30.08 -8.75 -34.98
N ASP A 64 31.33 -8.45 -34.62
CA ASP A 64 32.46 -8.45 -35.56
C ASP A 64 32.72 -9.85 -36.15
N GLU A 65 32.60 -10.90 -35.34
CA GLU A 65 32.70 -12.29 -35.78
C GLU A 65 31.55 -12.67 -36.73
N TRP A 66 30.32 -12.23 -36.43
CA TRP A 66 29.18 -12.42 -37.32
C TRP A 66 29.34 -11.66 -38.65
N ILE A 67 29.82 -10.42 -38.62
CA ILE A 67 30.10 -9.60 -39.82
C ILE A 67 31.16 -10.27 -40.70
N GLU A 68 32.21 -10.82 -40.10
CA GLU A 68 33.24 -11.53 -40.85
C GLU A 68 32.68 -12.82 -41.50
N SER A 69 31.80 -13.53 -40.78
CA SER A 69 31.09 -14.69 -41.33
C SER A 69 30.18 -14.29 -42.50
N TYR A 70 29.49 -13.15 -42.40
CA TYR A 70 28.65 -12.61 -43.48
C TYR A 70 29.45 -12.24 -44.73
N LYS A 71 30.67 -11.72 -44.58
CA LYS A 71 31.57 -11.46 -45.72
C LYS A 71 32.06 -12.73 -46.40
N GLN A 72 32.15 -13.84 -45.66
CA GLN A 72 32.58 -15.14 -46.19
C GLN A 72 31.43 -15.87 -46.90
N ASP A 73 30.26 -15.98 -46.25
CA ASP A 73 29.05 -16.58 -46.82
C ASP A 73 27.80 -15.88 -46.25
N ARG A 74 27.14 -15.10 -47.12
CA ARG A 74 25.97 -14.29 -46.75
C ARG A 74 24.77 -15.16 -46.37
N ASP A 75 24.54 -16.28 -47.05
CA ASP A 75 23.38 -17.13 -46.82
C ASP A 75 23.48 -17.82 -45.45
N LEU A 76 24.66 -18.37 -45.13
CA LEU A 76 24.88 -19.06 -43.86
C LEU A 76 24.83 -18.10 -42.68
N ALA A 77 25.45 -16.92 -42.79
CA ALA A 77 25.42 -15.92 -41.72
C ALA A 77 24.01 -15.37 -41.47
N LEU A 78 23.21 -15.16 -42.52
CA LEU A 78 21.81 -14.78 -42.37
C LEU A 78 20.96 -15.90 -41.78
N LEU A 79 21.18 -17.16 -42.18
CA LEU A 79 20.50 -18.29 -41.57
C LEU A 79 20.72 -18.34 -40.05
N ASP A 80 21.95 -18.08 -39.59
CA ASP A 80 22.28 -18.00 -38.17
C ASP A 80 21.56 -16.84 -37.47
N LEU A 81 21.45 -15.68 -38.14
CA LEU A 81 20.72 -14.52 -37.62
C LEU A 81 19.20 -14.75 -37.56
N ILE A 82 18.63 -15.45 -38.54
CA ILE A 82 17.22 -15.87 -38.55
C ILE A 82 16.96 -16.82 -37.37
N ASN A 83 17.79 -17.85 -37.24
CA ASN A 83 17.68 -18.81 -36.13
C ASN A 83 17.87 -18.13 -34.77
N PHE A 84 18.74 -17.12 -34.68
CA PHE A 84 18.88 -16.32 -33.46
C PHE A 84 17.56 -15.66 -33.05
N PHE A 85 16.84 -15.00 -33.97
CA PHE A 85 15.56 -14.38 -33.64
C PHE A 85 14.49 -15.41 -33.25
N ILE A 86 14.43 -16.55 -33.96
CA ILE A 86 13.50 -17.64 -33.64
C ILE A 86 13.79 -18.23 -32.25
N GLN A 87 15.05 -18.51 -31.93
CA GLN A 87 15.47 -19.03 -30.61
C GLN A 87 15.28 -18.01 -29.49
N CYS A 88 15.45 -16.72 -29.76
CA CYS A 88 15.15 -15.65 -28.79
C CYS A 88 13.65 -15.58 -28.43
N SER A 89 12.77 -16.12 -29.28
CA SER A 89 11.35 -16.34 -28.95
C SER A 89 11.10 -17.59 -28.13
N GLY A 90 12.09 -18.41 -27.82
CA GLY A 90 11.93 -19.66 -27.07
C GLY A 90 11.60 -20.88 -27.93
N CYS A 91 11.46 -20.70 -29.26
CA CYS A 91 11.26 -21.81 -30.19
C CYS A 91 12.51 -22.68 -30.24
N LYS A 92 12.35 -24.00 -30.06
CA LYS A 92 13.46 -24.97 -30.19
C LYS A 92 13.64 -25.45 -31.64
N GLY A 93 12.68 -25.17 -32.51
CA GLY A 93 12.76 -25.39 -33.96
C GLY A 93 13.96 -24.67 -34.60
N THR A 94 14.47 -25.22 -35.70
CA THR A 94 15.63 -24.68 -36.40
C THR A 94 15.35 -24.56 -37.89
N VAL A 95 15.47 -23.35 -38.43
CA VAL A 95 15.39 -23.07 -39.86
C VAL A 95 16.64 -23.65 -40.54
N ARG A 96 16.43 -24.52 -41.52
CA ARG A 96 17.51 -25.15 -42.30
C ARG A 96 17.79 -24.34 -43.57
N ILE A 97 18.99 -24.49 -44.13
CA ILE A 97 19.39 -23.79 -45.37
C ILE A 97 18.45 -24.05 -46.55
N GLU A 98 17.89 -25.26 -46.64
CA GLU A 98 16.90 -25.62 -47.67
C GLU A 98 15.59 -24.85 -47.50
N MET A 99 15.19 -24.56 -46.26
CA MET A 99 13.99 -23.78 -45.98
C MET A 99 14.24 -22.32 -46.33
N PHE A 100 15.38 -21.77 -45.94
CA PHE A 100 15.76 -20.39 -46.27
C PHE A 100 15.81 -20.12 -47.78
N ARG A 101 16.29 -21.09 -48.58
CA ARG A 101 16.39 -20.92 -50.05
C ARG A 101 15.08 -21.16 -50.80
N ASN A 102 14.16 -21.96 -50.26
CA ASN A 102 13.00 -22.46 -51.03
C ASN A 102 11.63 -22.10 -50.43
N MET A 103 11.57 -21.58 -49.21
CA MET A 103 10.31 -21.25 -48.53
C MET A 103 10.18 -19.75 -48.31
N GLN A 104 8.95 -19.25 -48.35
CA GLN A 104 8.66 -17.87 -47.95
C GLN A 104 8.61 -17.75 -46.42
N ASN A 105 8.84 -16.53 -45.89
CA ASN A 105 8.80 -16.28 -44.44
C ASN A 105 7.51 -16.76 -43.76
N ALA A 106 6.35 -16.62 -44.41
CA ALA A 106 5.08 -17.11 -43.87
C ALA A 106 5.08 -18.64 -43.66
N GLU A 107 5.67 -19.39 -44.60
CA GLU A 107 5.78 -20.85 -44.52
C GLU A 107 6.83 -21.27 -43.48
N ILE A 108 7.94 -20.53 -43.39
CA ILE A 108 8.97 -20.75 -42.37
C ILE A 108 8.37 -20.54 -40.97
N ILE A 109 7.67 -19.43 -40.74
CA ILE A 109 7.06 -19.10 -39.44
C ILE A 109 6.01 -20.14 -39.05
N ARG A 110 5.17 -20.59 -40.00
CA ARG A 110 4.21 -21.67 -39.75
C ARG A 110 4.92 -22.94 -39.32
N LYS A 111 6.00 -23.32 -40.01
CA LYS A 111 6.77 -24.50 -39.64
C LYS A 111 7.49 -24.35 -38.29
N MET A 112 8.03 -23.17 -37.96
CA MET A 112 8.61 -22.90 -36.64
C MET A 112 7.56 -22.85 -35.52
N THR A 113 6.30 -22.57 -35.86
CA THR A 113 5.17 -22.68 -34.92
C THR A 113 4.82 -24.14 -34.67
N GLU A 114 4.83 -24.98 -35.70
CA GLU A 114 4.65 -26.43 -35.57
C GLU A 114 5.81 -27.09 -34.80
N GLU A 115 7.03 -26.62 -35.01
CA GLU A 115 8.27 -27.09 -34.36
C GLU A 115 8.65 -26.25 -33.12
N PHE A 116 7.71 -25.53 -32.51
CA PHE A 116 8.03 -24.64 -31.38
C PHE A 116 8.57 -25.42 -30.16
N ASP A 117 7.97 -26.59 -29.90
CA ASP A 117 8.39 -27.57 -28.89
C ASP A 117 8.53 -26.98 -27.46
N GLU A 118 7.48 -26.29 -27.00
CA GLU A 118 7.43 -25.66 -25.67
C GLU A 118 6.96 -26.62 -24.55
N ASP A 119 7.60 -26.49 -23.37
CA ASP A 119 7.21 -27.21 -22.16
C ASP A 119 6.21 -26.41 -21.30
N SER A 120 6.15 -25.09 -21.50
CA SER A 120 5.21 -24.14 -20.86
C SER A 120 4.96 -22.94 -21.78
N GLY A 121 3.98 -22.09 -21.45
CA GLY A 121 3.73 -20.84 -22.19
C GLY A 121 4.77 -19.72 -21.94
N ASP A 122 5.87 -20.02 -21.24
CA ASP A 122 6.94 -19.05 -20.97
C ASP A 122 7.96 -18.98 -22.10
N TYR A 123 8.46 -17.78 -22.35
CA TYR A 123 9.52 -17.55 -23.34
C TYR A 123 10.56 -16.55 -22.79
N PRO A 124 11.75 -16.43 -23.41
CA PRO A 124 12.88 -15.69 -22.85
C PRO A 124 12.62 -14.27 -22.34
N LEU A 125 11.63 -13.56 -22.89
CA LEU A 125 11.27 -12.20 -22.47
C LEU A 125 10.28 -12.13 -21.29
N THR A 126 9.55 -13.20 -21.00
CA THR A 126 8.61 -13.27 -19.87
C THR A 126 9.20 -14.00 -18.66
N MET A 127 10.31 -14.73 -18.83
CA MET A 127 10.94 -15.45 -17.74
C MET A 127 11.50 -14.51 -16.66
N PRO A 128 11.19 -14.75 -15.36
CA PRO A 128 11.70 -13.95 -14.27
C PRO A 128 13.17 -14.28 -13.94
N GLY A 129 13.87 -13.32 -13.33
CA GLY A 129 15.20 -13.51 -12.73
C GLY A 129 16.34 -12.73 -13.41
N PRO A 130 17.50 -12.60 -12.74
CA PRO A 130 18.60 -11.75 -13.21
C PRO A 130 19.19 -12.17 -14.57
N LEU A 131 19.26 -13.47 -14.84
CA LEU A 131 19.76 -14.00 -16.11
C LEU A 131 18.92 -13.52 -17.29
N TRP A 132 17.60 -13.61 -17.18
CA TRP A 132 16.68 -13.23 -18.26
C TRP A 132 16.54 -11.72 -18.42
N LYS A 133 16.63 -10.96 -17.31
CA LYS A 133 16.81 -9.49 -17.38
C LYS A 133 18.09 -9.11 -18.13
N LYS A 134 19.21 -9.78 -17.85
CA LYS A 134 20.48 -9.59 -18.56
C LYS A 134 20.36 -9.99 -20.03
N PHE A 135 19.72 -11.12 -20.34
CA PHE A 135 19.47 -11.54 -21.72
C PHE A 135 18.67 -10.50 -22.49
N ARG A 136 17.56 -9.97 -21.94
CA ARG A 136 16.77 -8.91 -22.58
C ARG A 136 17.63 -7.68 -22.92
N TYR A 137 18.50 -7.26 -22.01
CA TYR A 137 19.46 -6.18 -22.26
C TYR A 137 20.43 -6.53 -23.38
N ASN A 138 21.10 -7.68 -23.28
CA ASN A 138 22.07 -8.16 -24.27
C ASN A 138 21.45 -8.33 -25.67
N PHE A 139 20.22 -8.82 -25.75
CA PHE A 139 19.45 -8.96 -26.99
C PHE A 139 19.24 -7.60 -27.67
N CYS A 140 18.82 -6.59 -26.91
CA CYS A 140 18.64 -5.23 -27.42
C CYS A 140 19.99 -4.59 -27.83
N GLU A 141 21.05 -4.83 -27.05
CA GLU A 141 22.39 -4.33 -27.34
C GLU A 141 22.97 -4.96 -28.60
N PHE A 142 22.82 -6.28 -28.78
CA PHE A 142 23.28 -7.01 -29.97
C PHE A 142 22.76 -6.37 -31.26
N ILE A 143 21.45 -6.14 -31.35
CA ILE A 143 20.79 -5.52 -32.51
C ILE A 143 21.34 -4.11 -32.74
N SER A 144 21.46 -3.32 -31.68
CA SER A 144 21.94 -1.93 -31.77
C SER A 144 23.39 -1.86 -32.27
N VAL A 145 24.25 -2.75 -31.78
CA VAL A 145 25.67 -2.82 -32.15
C VAL A 145 25.83 -3.37 -33.56
N LEU A 146 25.06 -4.38 -33.95
CA LEU A 146 25.06 -4.95 -35.30
C LEU A 146 24.84 -3.88 -36.37
N ILE A 147 23.79 -3.08 -36.22
CA ILE A 147 23.45 -2.03 -37.18
C ILE A 147 24.49 -0.91 -37.17
N ARG A 148 24.97 -0.50 -36.00
CA ARG A 148 26.04 0.49 -35.88
C ARG A 148 27.31 0.06 -36.61
N GLN A 149 27.69 -1.21 -36.56
CA GLN A 149 28.90 -1.69 -37.23
C GLN A 149 28.70 -1.87 -38.75
N CYS A 150 27.48 -2.12 -39.18
CA CYS A 150 27.14 -2.25 -40.60
C CYS A 150 26.88 -0.89 -41.31
N GLN A 151 26.79 0.21 -40.56
CA GLN A 151 26.26 1.51 -41.03
C GLN A 151 27.02 2.17 -42.20
N TYR A 152 28.24 1.73 -42.53
CA TYR A 152 29.05 2.34 -43.60
C TYR A 152 29.18 1.47 -44.85
N SER A 153 28.64 0.24 -44.85
CA SER A 153 28.77 -0.66 -46.01
C SER A 153 27.62 -1.68 -46.09
N ILE A 154 27.63 -2.69 -45.23
CA ILE A 154 26.72 -3.85 -45.30
C ILE A 154 25.25 -3.45 -45.26
N ILE A 155 24.89 -2.38 -44.54
CA ILE A 155 23.50 -1.94 -44.43
C ILE A 155 22.88 -1.53 -45.79
N TYR A 156 23.72 -1.17 -46.77
CA TYR A 156 23.32 -0.72 -48.11
C TYR A 156 23.48 -1.80 -49.19
N ASP A 157 23.64 -3.07 -48.80
CA ASP A 157 23.91 -4.16 -49.76
C ASP A 157 22.66 -4.78 -50.40
N GLU A 158 21.48 -4.20 -50.14
CA GLU A 158 20.16 -4.62 -50.62
C GLU A 158 19.80 -6.08 -50.28
N TYR A 159 20.44 -6.68 -49.28
CA TYR A 159 20.22 -8.09 -48.93
C TYR A 159 20.01 -8.33 -47.44
N MET A 160 20.95 -7.90 -46.59
CA MET A 160 20.89 -8.20 -45.15
C MET A 160 19.63 -7.61 -44.51
N MET A 161 19.41 -6.31 -44.70
CA MET A 161 18.33 -5.58 -44.03
C MET A 161 16.96 -5.99 -44.53
N ASP A 162 16.79 -6.19 -45.83
CA ASP A 162 15.53 -6.65 -46.42
C ASP A 162 15.11 -8.01 -45.88
N THR A 163 16.08 -8.93 -45.76
CA THR A 163 15.83 -10.27 -45.18
C THR A 163 15.40 -10.17 -43.72
N VAL A 164 16.12 -9.38 -42.90
CA VAL A 164 15.81 -9.21 -41.48
C VAL A 164 14.47 -8.51 -41.27
N ILE A 165 14.22 -7.39 -41.97
CA ILE A 165 12.97 -6.63 -41.87
C ILE A 165 11.79 -7.48 -42.32
N SER A 166 11.92 -8.22 -43.43
CA SER A 166 10.87 -9.12 -43.92
C SER A 166 10.53 -10.22 -42.92
N LEU A 167 11.55 -10.84 -42.30
CA LEU A 167 11.34 -11.85 -41.27
C LEU A 167 10.65 -11.27 -40.04
N LEU A 168 11.17 -10.16 -39.50
CA LEU A 168 10.63 -9.54 -38.29
C LEU A 168 9.20 -9.04 -38.51
N THR A 169 8.89 -8.54 -39.70
CA THR A 169 7.52 -8.14 -40.07
C THR A 169 6.59 -9.35 -40.01
N GLY A 170 6.98 -10.47 -40.63
CA GLY A 170 6.19 -11.71 -40.59
C GLY A 170 6.02 -12.25 -39.17
N LEU A 171 7.09 -12.29 -38.36
CA LEU A 171 7.01 -12.77 -36.98
C LEU A 171 6.12 -11.88 -36.10
N SER A 172 6.10 -10.56 -36.37
CA SER A 172 5.28 -9.59 -35.63
C SER A 172 3.79 -9.67 -35.96
N ASP A 173 3.43 -10.32 -37.07
CA ASP A 173 2.04 -10.59 -37.44
C ASP A 173 1.56 -11.98 -36.99
N SER A 174 2.46 -12.80 -36.42
CA SER A 174 2.12 -14.11 -35.90
C SER A 174 1.12 -14.03 -34.74
N GLN A 175 0.20 -14.99 -34.68
CA GLN A 175 -0.70 -15.16 -33.53
C GLN A 175 0.03 -15.67 -32.29
N VAL A 176 1.18 -16.33 -32.47
CA VAL A 176 2.03 -16.81 -31.38
C VAL A 176 2.65 -15.62 -30.65
N ARG A 177 2.24 -15.40 -29.39
CA ARG A 177 2.69 -14.27 -28.56
C ARG A 177 4.21 -14.19 -28.47
N ALA A 178 4.91 -15.33 -28.34
CA ALA A 178 6.36 -15.36 -28.20
C ALA A 178 7.11 -14.84 -29.44
N PHE A 179 6.66 -15.22 -30.64
CA PHE A 179 7.19 -14.64 -31.89
C PHE A 179 6.84 -13.16 -32.00
N ARG A 180 5.57 -12.81 -31.76
CA ARG A 180 5.09 -11.44 -31.91
C ARG A 180 5.78 -10.47 -30.94
N HIS A 181 5.91 -10.82 -29.67
CA HIS A 181 6.55 -10.00 -28.65
C HIS A 181 8.05 -9.81 -28.96
N THR A 182 8.80 -10.91 -29.18
CA THR A 182 10.25 -10.83 -29.41
C THR A 182 10.59 -10.10 -30.71
N SER A 183 9.87 -10.39 -31.80
CA SER A 183 10.10 -9.71 -33.08
C SER A 183 9.75 -8.23 -33.03
N THR A 184 8.69 -7.85 -32.31
CA THR A 184 8.35 -6.43 -32.11
C THR A 184 9.48 -5.73 -31.34
N LEU A 185 9.97 -6.32 -30.25
CA LEU A 185 11.10 -5.75 -29.50
C LEU A 185 12.34 -5.60 -30.40
N ALA A 186 12.66 -6.64 -31.18
CA ALA A 186 13.77 -6.62 -32.12
C ALA A 186 13.63 -5.50 -33.15
N ALA A 187 12.45 -5.39 -33.77
CA ALA A 187 12.13 -4.38 -34.77
C ALA A 187 12.18 -2.96 -34.22
N MET A 188 11.70 -2.73 -33.00
CA MET A 188 11.77 -1.39 -32.41
C MET A 188 13.22 -0.99 -32.09
N LYS A 189 14.06 -1.93 -31.60
CA LYS A 189 15.50 -1.67 -31.40
C LYS A 189 16.27 -1.49 -32.71
N LEU A 190 15.90 -2.24 -33.74
CA LEU A 190 16.40 -2.09 -35.10
C LEU A 190 16.08 -0.69 -35.65
N MET A 191 14.83 -0.24 -35.52
CA MET A 191 14.39 1.10 -35.88
C MET A 191 15.19 2.17 -35.13
N THR A 192 15.36 2.04 -33.82
CA THR A 192 16.16 2.98 -33.02
C THR A 192 17.61 3.08 -33.52
N ALA A 193 18.21 1.96 -33.93
CA ALA A 193 19.55 1.98 -34.50
C ALA A 193 19.60 2.67 -35.87
N LEU A 194 18.58 2.46 -36.72
CA LEU A 194 18.45 3.15 -38.01
C LEU A 194 18.25 4.66 -37.86
N VAL A 195 17.46 5.11 -36.88
CA VAL A 195 17.29 6.54 -36.56
C VAL A 195 18.64 7.19 -36.22
N ASN A 196 19.51 6.49 -35.48
CA ASN A 196 20.85 6.97 -35.18
C ASN A 196 21.76 7.02 -36.44
N VAL A 197 21.60 6.08 -37.37
CA VAL A 197 22.32 6.12 -38.66
C VAL A 197 21.84 7.30 -39.51
N ALA A 198 20.52 7.51 -39.62
CA ALA A 198 19.93 8.64 -40.33
C ALA A 198 20.41 9.99 -39.75
N LEU A 199 20.47 10.13 -38.42
CA LEU A 199 21.02 11.32 -37.77
C LEU A 199 22.49 11.54 -38.14
N ASN A 200 23.32 10.49 -38.11
CA ASN A 200 24.72 10.59 -38.51
C ASN A 200 24.88 10.99 -39.98
N LEU A 201 24.06 10.44 -40.88
CA LEU A 201 24.04 10.80 -42.29
C LEU A 201 23.65 12.26 -42.49
N SER A 202 22.60 12.74 -41.82
CA SER A 202 22.17 14.15 -41.86
C SER A 202 23.30 15.09 -41.41
N ILE A 203 23.98 14.77 -40.30
CA ILE A 203 25.15 15.55 -39.84
C ILE A 203 26.28 15.54 -40.89
N HIS A 204 26.52 14.40 -41.55
CA HIS A 204 27.53 14.30 -42.60
C HIS A 204 27.14 15.06 -43.87
N GLN A 205 25.86 15.07 -44.24
CA GLN A 205 25.34 15.85 -45.35
C GLN A 205 25.54 17.35 -45.08
N ASP A 206 25.18 17.85 -43.90
CA ASP A 206 25.37 19.25 -43.52
C ASP A 206 26.84 19.68 -43.53
N ASN A 207 27.72 18.83 -43.00
CA ASN A 207 29.16 19.09 -43.03
C ASN A 207 29.71 19.12 -44.46
N THR A 208 29.25 18.21 -45.32
CA THR A 208 29.63 18.15 -46.74
C THR A 208 29.08 19.36 -47.50
N GLN A 209 27.85 19.80 -47.20
CA GLN A 209 27.23 20.99 -47.77
C GLN A 209 28.00 22.26 -47.39
N ARG A 210 28.37 22.42 -46.11
CA ARG A 210 29.22 23.54 -45.66
C ARG A 210 30.59 23.53 -46.33
N GLN A 211 31.21 22.36 -46.51
CA GLN A 211 32.48 22.24 -47.24
C GLN A 211 32.32 22.62 -48.72
N TYR A 212 31.23 22.21 -49.36
CA TYR A 212 30.90 22.55 -50.73
C TYR A 212 30.73 24.07 -50.90
N GLU A 213 29.95 24.71 -50.03
CA GLU A 213 29.74 26.16 -50.03
C GLU A 213 31.04 26.93 -49.78
N ALA A 214 31.83 26.49 -48.81
CA ALA A 214 33.13 27.12 -48.50
C ALA A 214 34.09 27.04 -49.69
N GLU A 215 34.12 25.92 -50.43
CA GLU A 215 34.94 25.78 -51.64
C GLU A 215 34.38 26.60 -52.80
N ARG A 216 33.05 26.65 -52.96
CA ARG A 216 32.35 27.42 -54.00
C ARG A 216 32.57 28.92 -53.85
N ASN A 217 32.57 29.42 -52.61
CA ASN A 217 32.70 30.84 -52.29
C ASN A 217 34.14 31.37 -52.41
N LYS A 218 35.13 30.52 -52.70
CA LYS A 218 36.49 30.98 -53.00
C LYS A 218 36.54 31.78 -54.30
N ILE A 219 37.44 32.76 -54.34
CA ILE A 219 37.78 33.56 -55.52
C ILE A 219 38.20 32.63 -56.67
N ALA A 220 37.76 32.94 -57.90
CA ALA A 220 37.87 32.05 -59.07
C ALA A 220 39.30 31.46 -59.32
N GLY A 221 40.37 32.19 -58.99
CA GLY A 221 41.75 31.70 -59.13
C GLY A 221 42.26 30.77 -58.01
N LYS A 222 41.51 30.60 -56.91
CA LYS A 222 41.83 29.73 -55.76
C LYS A 222 40.80 28.61 -55.55
N ARG A 223 39.80 28.51 -56.43
CA ARG A 223 38.73 27.51 -56.39
C ARG A 223 39.21 26.22 -57.03
N ALA A 224 39.14 25.11 -56.31
CA ALA A 224 39.43 23.79 -56.86
C ALA A 224 38.16 23.15 -57.43
N ASN A 225 37.97 23.21 -58.76
CA ASN A 225 36.77 22.68 -59.42
C ASN A 225 36.62 21.15 -59.27
N GLU A 226 37.73 20.39 -59.33
CA GLU A 226 37.71 18.93 -59.10
C GLU A 226 37.22 18.57 -57.69
N LYS A 227 37.60 19.38 -56.69
CA LYS A 227 37.14 19.21 -55.31
C LYS A 227 35.65 19.52 -55.15
N LEU A 228 35.13 20.51 -55.90
CA LEU A 228 33.69 20.82 -55.93
C LEU A 228 32.89 19.66 -56.52
N GLU A 229 33.37 19.05 -57.61
CA GLU A 229 32.73 17.90 -58.24
C GLU A 229 32.73 16.68 -57.31
N LEU A 230 33.84 16.40 -56.62
CA LEU A 230 33.92 15.32 -55.64
C LEU A 230 33.00 15.54 -54.43
N LEU A 231 32.86 16.79 -53.96
CA LEU A 231 31.93 17.12 -52.88
C LEU A 231 30.46 17.00 -53.33
N LEU A 232 30.15 17.35 -54.58
CA LEU A 232 28.81 17.14 -55.15
C LEU A 232 28.47 15.66 -55.27
N GLN A 233 29.40 14.85 -55.79
CA GLN A 233 29.24 13.41 -55.91
C GLN A 233 29.05 12.76 -54.54
N LYS A 234 29.88 13.12 -53.56
CA LYS A 234 29.75 12.63 -52.18
C LYS A 234 28.42 13.04 -51.54
N ARG A 235 27.93 14.25 -51.82
CA ARG A 235 26.62 14.70 -51.34
C ARG A 235 25.48 13.88 -51.96
N LYS A 236 25.59 13.53 -53.24
CA LYS A 236 24.62 12.66 -53.92
C LYS A 236 24.60 11.26 -53.30
N GLU A 237 25.77 10.66 -53.07
CA GLU A 237 25.89 9.35 -52.40
C GLU A 237 25.31 9.38 -50.98
N LEU A 238 25.59 10.42 -50.20
CA LEU A 238 25.02 10.57 -48.87
C LEU A 238 23.49 10.77 -48.90
N GLN A 239 22.93 11.35 -49.97
CA GLN A 239 21.48 11.48 -50.15
C GLN A 239 20.85 10.13 -50.51
N GLU A 240 21.42 9.38 -51.45
CA GLU A 240 20.96 8.04 -51.82
C GLU A 240 20.96 7.11 -50.58
N ASN A 241 22.03 7.17 -49.77
CA ASN A 241 22.10 6.43 -48.52
C ASN A 241 21.04 6.87 -47.50
N GLN A 242 20.68 8.15 -47.46
CA GLN A 242 19.65 8.66 -46.56
C GLN A 242 18.28 8.14 -46.98
N ASP A 243 17.95 8.22 -48.27
CA ASP A 243 16.69 7.74 -48.83
C ASP A 243 16.51 6.24 -48.54
N GLU A 244 17.59 5.46 -48.64
CA GLU A 244 17.57 4.02 -48.38
C GLU A 244 17.30 3.69 -46.89
N ILE A 245 17.95 4.40 -45.96
CA ILE A 245 17.67 4.25 -44.53
C ILE A 245 16.23 4.67 -44.21
N GLU A 246 15.72 5.73 -44.82
CA GLU A 246 14.33 6.16 -44.67
C GLU A 246 13.33 5.12 -45.18
N ASN A 247 13.63 4.42 -46.28
CA ASN A 247 12.80 3.33 -46.78
C ASN A 247 12.74 2.15 -45.79
N MET A 248 13.86 1.76 -45.21
CA MET A 248 13.92 0.72 -44.17
C MET A 248 13.13 1.13 -42.93
N MET A 249 13.32 2.38 -42.47
CA MET A 249 12.58 2.94 -41.34
C MET A 249 11.06 2.95 -41.59
N ASN A 250 10.64 3.41 -42.78
CA ASN A 250 9.24 3.42 -43.18
C ASN A 250 8.64 2.01 -43.24
N SER A 251 9.41 1.03 -43.70
CA SER A 251 8.98 -0.37 -43.77
C SER A 251 8.71 -0.95 -42.38
N ILE A 252 9.60 -0.71 -41.42
CA ILE A 252 9.40 -1.12 -40.02
C ILE A 252 8.23 -0.35 -39.39
N PHE A 253 8.14 0.95 -39.63
CA PHE A 253 7.10 1.78 -39.04
C PHE A 253 5.70 1.38 -39.52
N LYS A 254 5.50 1.28 -40.84
CA LYS A 254 4.20 0.90 -41.43
C LYS A 254 3.90 -0.58 -41.23
N GLY A 255 4.89 -1.46 -41.40
CA GLY A 255 4.70 -2.90 -41.33
C GLY A 255 4.55 -3.44 -39.90
N ILE A 256 5.17 -2.81 -38.90
CA ILE A 256 5.21 -3.33 -37.53
C ILE A 256 4.62 -2.32 -36.54
N PHE A 257 5.20 -1.13 -36.42
CA PHE A 257 4.80 -0.17 -35.36
C PHE A 257 3.30 0.15 -35.40
N VAL A 258 2.76 0.54 -36.56
CA VAL A 258 1.34 0.93 -36.73
C VAL A 258 0.35 -0.19 -36.40
N HIS A 259 0.79 -1.44 -36.37
CA HIS A 259 -0.03 -2.58 -35.96
C HIS A 259 0.19 -2.97 -34.50
N ARG A 260 1.43 -2.86 -34.00
CA ARG A 260 1.83 -3.36 -32.68
C ARG A 260 1.67 -2.36 -31.54
N TYR A 261 1.65 -1.04 -31.80
CA TYR A 261 1.35 -0.05 -30.75
C TYR A 261 -0.07 -0.23 -30.15
N ARG A 262 -0.94 -0.94 -30.88
CA ARG A 262 -2.33 -1.28 -30.53
C ARG A 262 -2.55 -2.80 -30.41
N ASP A 263 -1.51 -3.56 -30.08
CA ASP A 263 -1.61 -5.01 -29.83
C ASP A 263 -2.59 -5.30 -28.68
N ALA A 264 -3.19 -6.49 -28.66
CA ALA A 264 -3.98 -6.95 -27.53
C ALA A 264 -3.13 -7.06 -26.24
N ILE A 265 -1.84 -7.39 -26.38
CA ILE A 265 -0.89 -7.54 -25.27
C ILE A 265 -0.27 -6.20 -24.89
N ALA A 266 -0.42 -5.81 -23.62
CA ALA A 266 0.01 -4.50 -23.11
C ALA A 266 1.52 -4.29 -23.14
N GLU A 267 2.32 -5.30 -22.76
CA GLU A 267 3.79 -5.27 -22.85
C GLU A 267 4.29 -4.89 -24.26
N ILE A 268 3.62 -5.38 -25.31
CA ILE A 268 3.97 -5.09 -26.71
C ILE A 268 3.66 -3.63 -27.04
N ARG A 269 2.48 -3.13 -26.63
CA ARG A 269 2.12 -1.72 -26.79
C ARG A 269 3.11 -0.81 -26.06
N ALA A 270 3.48 -1.17 -24.84
CA ALA A 270 4.45 -0.45 -24.01
C ALA A 270 5.84 -0.35 -24.68
N ILE A 271 6.32 -1.43 -25.32
CA ILE A 271 7.58 -1.43 -26.08
C ILE A 271 7.53 -0.44 -27.25
N CYS A 272 6.44 -0.43 -28.03
CA CYS A 272 6.29 0.51 -29.14
C CYS A 272 6.30 1.96 -28.64
N ILE A 273 5.55 2.28 -27.59
CA ILE A 273 5.46 3.63 -27.02
C ILE A 273 6.79 4.11 -26.42
N GLU A 274 7.53 3.21 -25.76
CA GLU A 274 8.85 3.54 -25.24
C GLU A 274 9.80 3.96 -26.37
N GLU A 275 9.85 3.18 -27.46
CA GLU A 275 10.81 3.39 -28.54
C GLU A 275 10.47 4.59 -29.42
N ILE A 276 9.18 4.87 -29.70
CA ILE A 276 8.82 6.11 -30.42
C ILE A 276 9.20 7.36 -29.61
N GLY A 277 9.12 7.31 -28.28
CA GLY A 277 9.63 8.35 -27.39
C GLY A 277 11.14 8.57 -27.54
N VAL A 278 11.91 7.47 -27.69
CA VAL A 278 13.36 7.52 -27.94
C VAL A 278 13.67 8.16 -29.29
N TRP A 279 12.93 7.81 -30.36
CA TRP A 279 13.17 8.38 -31.70
C TRP A 279 12.93 9.89 -31.72
N MET A 280 11.81 10.35 -31.13
CA MET A 280 11.48 11.76 -31.03
C MET A 280 12.52 12.57 -30.25
N LYS A 281 13.12 11.98 -29.20
CA LYS A 281 14.19 12.61 -28.44
C LYS A 281 15.51 12.64 -29.20
N MET A 282 15.84 11.55 -29.89
CA MET A 282 17.14 11.35 -30.54
C MET A 282 17.27 12.18 -31.82
N TYR A 283 16.23 12.22 -32.64
CA TYR A 283 16.22 12.95 -33.91
C TYR A 283 14.94 13.78 -34.05
N SER A 284 14.83 14.80 -33.19
CA SER A 284 13.63 15.64 -33.05
C SER A 284 13.27 16.42 -34.32
N ASP A 285 14.22 16.72 -35.19
CA ASP A 285 13.93 17.39 -36.46
C ASP A 285 13.13 16.52 -37.44
N ALA A 286 13.33 15.21 -37.40
CA ALA A 286 12.59 14.26 -38.25
C ALA A 286 11.34 13.69 -37.55
N PHE A 287 11.43 13.37 -36.26
CA PHE A 287 10.41 12.59 -35.55
C PHE A 287 9.51 13.40 -34.62
N LEU A 288 9.95 14.55 -34.09
CA LEU A 288 9.13 15.33 -33.16
C LEU A 288 8.13 16.22 -33.91
N ASN A 289 7.03 15.61 -34.34
CA ASN A 289 5.90 16.26 -34.98
C ASN A 289 4.61 15.46 -34.72
N ASP A 290 3.47 16.05 -35.08
CA ASP A 290 2.14 15.49 -34.83
C ASP A 290 1.92 14.10 -35.45
N SER A 291 2.61 13.79 -36.54
CA SER A 291 2.45 12.49 -37.21
C SER A 291 2.92 11.33 -36.34
N TYR A 292 3.85 11.58 -35.41
CA TYR A 292 4.36 10.61 -34.43
C TYR A 292 3.78 10.85 -33.02
N LEU A 293 3.67 12.09 -32.58
CA LEU A 293 3.15 12.44 -31.24
C LEU A 293 1.72 11.94 -31.01
N LYS A 294 0.88 11.88 -32.05
CA LYS A 294 -0.50 11.38 -31.94
C LYS A 294 -0.59 9.96 -31.36
N TYR A 295 0.40 9.10 -31.61
CA TYR A 295 0.40 7.73 -31.08
C TYR A 295 0.58 7.72 -29.56
N VAL A 296 1.44 8.60 -29.04
CA VAL A 296 1.59 8.77 -27.58
C VAL A 296 0.31 9.38 -27.00
N GLY A 297 -0.24 10.42 -27.64
CA GLY A 297 -1.48 11.08 -27.20
C GLY A 297 -2.69 10.15 -27.11
N TRP A 298 -2.92 9.31 -28.13
CA TRP A 298 -3.97 8.29 -28.08
C TRP A 298 -3.72 7.27 -26.97
N THR A 299 -2.47 6.84 -26.82
CA THR A 299 -2.12 5.77 -25.87
C THR A 299 -2.05 6.23 -24.41
N LEU A 300 -2.15 7.54 -24.13
CA LEU A 300 -2.46 8.04 -22.77
C LEU A 300 -3.82 7.55 -22.24
N HIS A 301 -4.70 7.08 -23.12
CA HIS A 301 -6.04 6.54 -22.80
C HIS A 301 -6.05 5.01 -22.72
N ASP A 302 -4.87 4.36 -22.74
CA ASP A 302 -4.79 2.90 -22.62
C ASP A 302 -5.42 2.41 -21.31
N ARG A 303 -6.05 1.23 -21.33
CA ARG A 303 -6.68 0.64 -20.15
C ARG A 303 -5.65 0.13 -19.13
N GLN A 304 -4.45 -0.21 -19.57
CA GLN A 304 -3.39 -0.78 -18.73
C GLN A 304 -2.39 0.31 -18.29
N GLY A 305 -2.13 0.44 -16.99
CA GLY A 305 -1.29 1.51 -16.47
C GLY A 305 0.17 1.40 -16.88
N GLU A 306 0.72 0.20 -17.11
CA GLU A 306 2.09 0.05 -17.62
C GLU A 306 2.32 0.77 -18.97
N VAL A 307 1.29 0.82 -19.82
CA VAL A 307 1.37 1.49 -21.13
C VAL A 307 1.25 3.00 -20.94
N ARG A 308 0.30 3.45 -20.13
CA ARG A 308 0.15 4.87 -19.75
C ARG A 308 1.42 5.42 -19.12
N LEU A 309 2.08 4.63 -18.28
CA LEU A 309 3.38 4.95 -17.66
C LEU A 309 4.47 5.21 -18.70
N LYS A 310 4.55 4.38 -19.76
CA LYS A 310 5.50 4.58 -20.86
C LYS A 310 5.20 5.84 -21.66
N CYS A 311 3.93 6.17 -21.89
CA CYS A 311 3.54 7.44 -22.52
C CYS A 311 4.08 8.64 -21.72
N LEU A 312 3.82 8.68 -20.41
CA LEU A 312 4.26 9.77 -19.55
C LEU A 312 5.79 9.89 -19.51
N LYS A 313 6.52 8.77 -19.36
CA LYS A 313 7.99 8.77 -19.38
C LYS A 313 8.58 9.20 -20.73
N ALA A 314 7.94 8.84 -21.84
CA ALA A 314 8.32 9.32 -23.16
C ALA A 314 8.16 10.84 -23.25
N LEU A 315 7.03 11.38 -22.80
CA LEU A 315 6.78 12.83 -22.77
C LEU A 315 7.76 13.57 -21.85
N GLN A 316 7.96 13.12 -20.61
CA GLN A 316 8.90 13.73 -19.67
C GLN A 316 10.30 13.89 -20.26
N ASN A 317 10.76 12.87 -20.99
CA ASN A 317 12.04 12.88 -21.69
C ASN A 317 12.15 13.98 -22.76
N LEU A 318 11.03 14.34 -23.39
CA LEU A 318 10.94 15.45 -24.35
C LEU A 318 10.87 16.79 -23.62
N TYR A 319 10.04 16.90 -22.57
CA TYR A 319 9.91 18.16 -21.81
C TYR A 319 11.12 18.52 -20.95
N THR A 320 12.04 17.59 -20.72
CA THR A 320 13.31 17.91 -20.05
C THR A 320 14.19 18.82 -20.92
N ASN A 321 14.03 18.80 -22.25
CA ASN A 321 14.75 19.68 -23.16
C ASN A 321 13.89 20.88 -23.59
N ARG A 322 14.18 22.05 -23.03
CA ARG A 322 13.44 23.30 -23.27
C ARG A 322 13.44 23.75 -24.73
N GLU A 323 14.45 23.39 -25.52
CA GLU A 323 14.51 23.75 -26.94
C GLU A 323 13.42 23.07 -27.77
N LEU A 324 12.80 22.00 -27.26
CA LEU A 324 11.76 21.24 -27.95
C LEU A 324 10.35 21.76 -27.69
N PHE A 325 10.16 22.70 -26.75
CA PHE A 325 8.84 23.18 -26.34
C PHE A 325 7.97 23.74 -27.46
N PRO A 326 8.48 24.56 -28.40
CA PRO A 326 7.64 25.07 -29.50
C PRO A 326 7.04 23.95 -30.36
N LYS A 327 7.71 22.79 -30.46
CA LYS A 327 7.20 21.62 -31.20
C LYS A 327 6.17 20.81 -30.39
N LEU A 328 6.07 21.03 -29.08
CA LEU A 328 5.18 20.30 -28.17
C LEU A 328 3.93 21.11 -27.78
N GLU A 329 3.89 22.42 -28.04
CA GLU A 329 2.81 23.32 -27.61
C GLU A 329 1.42 22.83 -28.04
N LEU A 330 1.24 22.52 -29.34
CA LEU A 330 -0.04 22.04 -29.87
C LEU A 330 -0.47 20.71 -29.24
N PHE A 331 0.48 19.80 -29.01
CA PHE A 331 0.22 18.54 -28.32
C PHE A 331 -0.21 18.77 -26.87
N THR A 332 0.51 19.64 -26.16
CA THR A 332 0.23 20.00 -24.77
C THR A 332 -1.19 20.55 -24.67
N ASN A 333 -1.53 21.56 -25.48
CA ASN A 333 -2.84 22.20 -25.46
C ASN A 333 -3.99 21.20 -25.72
N ARG A 334 -3.75 20.20 -26.57
CA ARG A 334 -4.75 19.17 -26.89
C ARG A 334 -4.93 18.10 -25.81
N PHE A 335 -3.85 17.71 -25.12
CA PHE A 335 -3.86 16.57 -24.19
C PHE A 335 -3.65 16.95 -22.71
N LYS A 336 -3.52 18.24 -22.40
CA LYS A 336 -3.32 18.77 -21.04
C LYS A 336 -4.35 18.20 -20.06
N ASP A 337 -5.64 18.32 -20.36
CA ASP A 337 -6.71 17.88 -19.47
C ASP A 337 -6.59 16.38 -19.15
N ARG A 338 -6.21 15.57 -20.16
CA ARG A 338 -5.95 14.16 -19.94
C ARG A 338 -4.75 13.93 -19.02
N ILE A 339 -3.64 14.63 -19.23
CA ILE A 339 -2.43 14.52 -18.39
C ILE A 339 -2.74 14.94 -16.94
N VAL A 340 -3.47 16.03 -16.74
CA VAL A 340 -3.89 16.50 -15.40
C VAL A 340 -4.82 15.48 -14.74
N SER A 341 -5.79 14.90 -15.47
CA SER A 341 -6.65 13.84 -14.93
C SER A 341 -5.88 12.60 -14.47
N MET A 342 -4.74 12.32 -15.08
CA MET A 342 -3.89 11.18 -14.73
C MET A 342 -3.13 11.39 -13.41
N THR A 343 -3.13 12.58 -12.83
CA THR A 343 -2.63 12.79 -11.45
C THR A 343 -3.49 12.06 -10.40
N LEU A 344 -4.71 11.67 -10.78
CA LEU A 344 -5.65 10.81 -10.04
C LEU A 344 -5.82 9.44 -10.72
N ASP A 345 -4.82 8.95 -11.44
CA ASP A 345 -4.88 7.63 -12.06
C ASP A 345 -5.10 6.51 -11.01
N LYS A 346 -5.81 5.46 -11.41
CA LYS A 346 -6.08 4.29 -10.55
C LYS A 346 -4.79 3.61 -10.08
N GLU A 347 -3.74 3.67 -10.89
CA GLU A 347 -2.42 3.13 -10.55
C GLU A 347 -1.51 4.26 -10.07
N TYR A 348 -1.04 4.18 -8.83
CA TYR A 348 -0.25 5.25 -8.20
C TYR A 348 1.05 5.57 -8.95
N ASP A 349 1.72 4.59 -9.53
CA ASP A 349 2.95 4.81 -10.31
C ASP A 349 2.70 5.72 -11.52
N VAL A 350 1.53 5.60 -12.15
CA VAL A 350 1.10 6.46 -13.26
C VAL A 350 0.82 7.86 -12.75
N ALA A 351 0.12 7.98 -11.62
CA ALA A 351 -0.17 9.27 -10.99
C ALA A 351 1.10 10.06 -10.64
N VAL A 352 2.11 9.40 -10.08
CA VAL A 352 3.42 10.03 -9.77
C VAL A 352 4.07 10.58 -11.03
N GLU A 353 4.15 9.79 -12.10
CA GLU A 353 4.77 10.26 -13.35
C GLU A 353 3.92 11.33 -14.06
N ALA A 354 2.60 11.34 -13.87
CA ALA A 354 1.73 12.38 -14.39
C ALA A 354 2.03 13.71 -13.68
N ILE A 355 2.11 13.70 -12.35
CA ILE A 355 2.46 14.90 -11.57
C ILE A 355 3.84 15.42 -11.98
N ARG A 356 4.85 14.54 -12.10
CA ARG A 356 6.19 14.95 -12.57
C ARG A 356 6.17 15.57 -13.96
N LEU A 357 5.34 15.04 -14.88
CA LEU A 357 5.17 15.62 -16.20
C LEU A 357 4.51 17.01 -16.12
N VAL A 358 3.45 17.15 -15.33
CA VAL A 358 2.78 18.44 -15.08
C VAL A 358 3.76 19.45 -14.47
N THR A 359 4.65 19.03 -13.56
CA THR A 359 5.73 19.85 -13.00
C THR A 359 6.75 20.33 -14.06
N LEU A 360 7.02 19.54 -15.10
CA LEU A 360 7.85 19.98 -16.22
C LEU A 360 7.11 20.98 -17.11
N ILE A 361 5.81 20.77 -17.35
CA ILE A 361 4.95 21.66 -18.16
C ILE A 361 4.74 23.02 -17.47
N LEU A 362 4.75 23.06 -16.14
CA LEU A 362 4.54 24.28 -15.35
C LEU A 362 5.42 25.47 -15.76
N HIS A 363 6.63 25.20 -16.27
CA HIS A 363 7.56 26.24 -16.70
C HIS A 363 7.06 27.10 -17.87
N GLU A 364 6.03 26.68 -18.60
CA GLU A 364 5.52 27.34 -19.79
C GLU A 364 4.22 28.13 -19.56
N ASP A 365 3.78 28.31 -18.31
CA ASP A 365 2.48 28.93 -17.95
C ASP A 365 1.26 28.32 -18.68
N ALA A 366 1.39 27.08 -19.17
CA ALA A 366 0.37 26.36 -19.93
C ALA A 366 -0.77 25.78 -19.06
N LEU A 367 -0.58 25.78 -17.73
CA LEU A 367 -1.55 25.24 -16.77
C LEU A 367 -2.44 26.36 -16.23
N SER A 368 -3.75 26.11 -16.16
CA SER A 368 -4.69 27.02 -15.49
C SER A 368 -4.52 26.95 -13.97
N ASN A 369 -5.15 27.87 -13.24
CA ASN A 369 -5.17 27.81 -11.78
C ASN A 369 -5.92 26.56 -11.27
N GLU A 370 -7.04 26.22 -11.91
CA GLU A 370 -7.82 25.01 -11.61
C GLU A 370 -7.00 23.73 -11.82
N ASP A 371 -6.17 23.67 -12.88
CA ASP A 371 -5.25 22.56 -13.10
C ASP A 371 -4.25 22.43 -11.94
N CYS A 372 -3.75 23.57 -11.43
CA CYS A 372 -2.79 23.60 -10.33
C CYS A 372 -3.43 23.19 -9.00
N GLU A 373 -4.64 23.69 -8.70
CA GLU A 373 -5.40 23.36 -7.48
C GLU A 373 -5.64 21.86 -7.34
N ASN A 374 -6.03 21.20 -8.44
CA ASN A 374 -6.19 19.74 -8.48
C ASN A 374 -4.92 18.99 -8.07
N VAL A 375 -3.74 19.51 -8.39
CA VAL A 375 -2.45 18.91 -7.99
C VAL A 375 -2.08 19.28 -6.56
N TYR A 376 -2.43 20.49 -6.10
CA TYR A 376 -2.17 20.92 -4.73
C TYR A 376 -2.82 20.01 -3.70
N HIS A 377 -4.08 19.61 -3.93
CA HIS A 377 -4.80 18.69 -3.03
C HIS A 377 -4.04 17.35 -2.82
N LEU A 378 -3.20 16.95 -3.78
CA LEU A 378 -2.46 15.69 -3.71
C LEU A 378 -1.32 15.71 -2.70
N VAL A 379 -0.91 16.87 -2.17
CA VAL A 379 0.04 16.93 -1.04
C VAL A 379 -0.51 16.29 0.23
N TYR A 380 -1.82 16.04 0.28
CA TYR A 380 -2.50 15.34 1.37
C TYR A 380 -2.77 13.86 1.06
N SER A 381 -2.33 13.35 -0.09
CA SER A 381 -2.51 11.94 -0.46
C SER A 381 -1.91 10.99 0.58
N ALA A 382 -2.65 9.93 0.92
CA ALA A 382 -2.15 8.83 1.77
C ALA A 382 -0.96 8.10 1.13
N HIS A 383 -0.87 8.07 -0.21
CA HIS A 383 0.25 7.46 -0.92
C HIS A 383 1.44 8.42 -1.02
N ARG A 384 2.42 8.27 -0.13
CA ARG A 384 3.58 9.19 0.00
C ARG A 384 4.27 9.55 -1.33
N PRO A 385 4.56 8.63 -2.28
CA PRO A 385 5.18 9.00 -3.56
C PRO A 385 4.37 10.01 -4.39
N VAL A 386 3.03 9.94 -4.34
CA VAL A 386 2.15 10.92 -5.00
C VAL A 386 2.24 12.26 -4.27
N ALA A 387 2.18 12.23 -2.94
CA ALA A 387 2.22 13.43 -2.11
C ALA A 387 3.54 14.19 -2.24
N VAL A 388 4.68 13.49 -2.27
CA VAL A 388 6.01 14.09 -2.47
C VAL A 388 6.16 14.64 -3.90
N ALA A 389 5.63 13.96 -4.92
CA ALA A 389 5.64 14.50 -6.28
C ALA A 389 4.81 15.79 -6.38
N ALA A 390 3.66 15.84 -5.71
CA ALA A 390 2.83 17.04 -5.62
C ALA A 390 3.50 18.14 -4.77
N GLY A 391 4.22 17.76 -3.71
CA GLY A 391 5.04 18.69 -2.93
C GLY A 391 6.14 19.35 -3.76
N GLU A 392 6.79 18.59 -4.64
CA GLU A 392 7.76 19.15 -5.60
C GLU A 392 7.08 20.12 -6.58
N PHE A 393 5.89 19.79 -7.09
CA PHE A 393 5.09 20.69 -7.91
C PHE A 393 4.77 22.01 -7.17
N LEU A 394 4.26 21.89 -5.94
CA LEU A 394 3.93 23.01 -5.07
C LEU A 394 5.15 23.89 -4.78
N HIS A 395 6.29 23.27 -4.45
CA HIS A 395 7.54 23.99 -4.20
C HIS A 395 7.95 24.84 -5.41
N ARG A 396 7.88 24.27 -6.63
CA ARG A 396 8.23 25.01 -7.84
C ARG A 396 7.24 26.14 -8.15
N LYS A 397 5.95 25.93 -7.90
CA LYS A 397 4.92 26.93 -8.19
C LYS A 397 4.92 28.09 -7.21
N LEU A 398 5.01 27.79 -5.91
CA LEU A 398 4.94 28.80 -4.84
C LEU A 398 6.29 29.46 -4.53
N PHE A 399 7.38 28.70 -4.45
CA PHE A 399 8.64 29.23 -3.91
C PHE A 399 9.64 29.65 -4.99
N SER A 400 9.66 29.00 -6.16
CA SER A 400 10.69 29.25 -7.19
C SER A 400 10.50 30.52 -8.02
N ARG A 401 9.38 31.25 -7.87
CA ARG A 401 9.15 32.55 -8.55
C ARG A 401 9.77 33.75 -7.82
N HIS A 402 10.29 33.55 -6.61
CA HIS A 402 10.89 34.62 -5.80
C HIS A 402 12.36 34.85 -6.18
N ASP A 403 12.75 36.12 -6.31
CA ASP A 403 14.16 36.52 -6.49
C ASP A 403 14.88 36.44 -5.12
N PRO A 404 15.81 35.49 -4.92
CA PRO A 404 16.50 35.33 -3.63
C PRO A 404 17.23 36.60 -3.19
N GLN A 405 17.72 37.42 -4.13
CA GLN A 405 18.40 38.67 -3.80
C GLN A 405 17.44 39.73 -3.30
N ALA A 406 16.21 39.75 -3.83
CA ALA A 406 15.16 40.64 -3.38
C ALA A 406 14.70 40.28 -1.96
N GLU A 407 14.49 38.99 -1.68
CA GLU A 407 14.11 38.52 -0.34
C GLU A 407 15.21 38.79 0.70
N GLU A 408 16.48 38.57 0.36
CA GLU A 408 17.59 38.89 1.27
C GLU A 408 17.70 40.41 1.53
N ALA A 409 17.48 41.24 0.52
CA ALA A 409 17.47 42.69 0.68
C ALA A 409 16.28 43.16 1.53
N LEU A 410 15.11 42.52 1.39
CA LEU A 410 13.91 42.81 2.18
C LEU A 410 14.10 42.41 3.64
N ALA A 411 14.64 41.22 3.92
CA ALA A 411 14.95 40.78 5.27
C ALA A 411 15.90 41.74 5.98
N LYS A 412 17.00 42.14 5.31
CA LYS A 412 17.95 43.13 5.86
C LYS A 412 17.30 44.49 6.12
N ARG A 413 16.40 44.97 5.25
CA ARG A 413 15.65 46.22 5.47
C ARG A 413 14.71 46.13 6.67
N ARG A 414 14.11 44.96 6.90
CA ARG A 414 13.23 44.68 8.04
C ARG A 414 14.00 44.30 9.31
N GLY A 415 15.33 44.19 9.25
CA GLY A 415 16.15 43.76 10.38
C GLY A 415 15.97 42.30 10.77
N ARG A 416 15.42 41.46 9.88
CA ARG A 416 15.21 40.02 10.09
C ARG A 416 16.49 39.24 9.82
N SER A 417 16.69 38.13 10.53
CA SER A 417 17.87 37.28 10.37
C SER A 417 17.81 36.44 9.09
N SER A 418 16.60 36.00 8.69
CA SER A 418 16.37 35.08 7.57
C SER A 418 15.59 35.71 6.40
N PRO A 419 15.92 35.38 5.13
CA PRO A 419 15.12 35.76 3.96
C PRO A 419 13.83 34.96 3.79
N ASN A 420 13.61 33.88 4.55
CA ASN A 420 12.52 32.93 4.32
C ASN A 420 11.15 33.40 4.82
N GLY A 421 11.06 34.51 5.56
CA GLY A 421 9.83 34.91 6.25
C GLY A 421 8.59 35.05 5.36
N ASN A 422 8.75 35.56 4.13
CA ASN A 422 7.63 35.63 3.17
C ASN A 422 7.22 34.25 2.64
N LEU A 423 8.20 33.35 2.41
CA LEU A 423 7.95 31.98 1.96
C LEU A 423 7.19 31.18 3.02
N ILE A 424 7.54 31.34 4.29
CA ILE A 424 6.84 30.71 5.43
C ILE A 424 5.40 31.22 5.51
N ARG A 425 5.16 32.54 5.35
CA ARG A 425 3.81 33.09 5.32
C ARG A 425 2.96 32.52 4.19
N MET A 426 3.53 32.33 2.99
CA MET A 426 2.80 31.69 1.90
C MET A 426 2.47 30.23 2.19
N LEU A 427 3.37 29.49 2.86
CA LEU A 427 3.08 28.12 3.28
C LEU A 427 1.94 28.07 4.30
N VAL A 428 1.91 29.02 5.25
CA VAL A 428 0.81 29.18 6.21
C VAL A 428 -0.51 29.49 5.49
N LEU A 429 -0.51 30.42 4.52
CA LEU A 429 -1.69 30.74 3.73
C LEU A 429 -2.17 29.54 2.93
N PHE A 430 -1.27 28.83 2.25
CA PHE A 430 -1.60 27.62 1.52
C PHE A 430 -2.25 26.56 2.42
N PHE A 431 -1.71 26.33 3.61
CA PHE A 431 -2.29 25.39 4.57
C PHE A 431 -3.72 25.80 4.98
N LEU A 432 -3.95 27.09 5.25
CA LEU A 432 -5.26 27.61 5.64
C LEU A 432 -6.28 27.61 4.50
N GLU A 433 -5.87 27.90 3.27
CA GLU A 433 -6.73 27.95 2.09
C GLU A 433 -7.09 26.56 1.54
N SER A 434 -6.30 25.53 1.89
CA SER A 434 -6.53 24.18 1.36
C SER A 434 -7.78 23.52 1.93
N GLU A 435 -8.19 23.83 3.16
CA GLU A 435 -9.41 23.33 3.86
C GLU A 435 -9.62 21.79 3.87
N LEU A 436 -8.61 21.00 3.50
CA LEU A 436 -8.68 19.53 3.43
C LEU A 436 -8.18 18.81 4.70
N HIS A 437 -7.41 19.48 5.54
CA HIS A 437 -6.83 18.91 6.76
C HIS A 437 -6.73 19.96 7.87
N GLU A 438 -7.00 19.53 9.10
CA GLU A 438 -6.91 20.36 10.30
C GLU A 438 -5.48 20.47 10.85
N HIS A 439 -4.58 19.55 10.47
CA HIS A 439 -3.20 19.51 10.96
C HIS A 439 -2.17 19.48 9.82
N ALA A 440 -0.94 19.93 10.08
CA ALA A 440 0.05 20.16 9.02
C ALA A 440 0.96 18.97 8.71
N ALA A 441 0.87 17.87 9.47
CA ALA A 441 1.79 16.73 9.41
C ALA A 441 2.04 16.20 7.98
N TYR A 442 0.98 16.03 7.19
CA TYR A 442 1.05 15.49 5.84
C TYR A 442 1.57 16.50 4.81
N LEU A 443 1.25 17.78 4.98
CA LEU A 443 1.80 18.85 4.15
C LEU A 443 3.32 18.98 4.35
N VAL A 444 3.76 18.97 5.61
CA VAL A 444 5.18 19.02 5.97
C VAL A 444 5.94 17.83 5.36
N ASP A 445 5.42 16.61 5.48
CA ASP A 445 6.07 15.43 4.90
C ASP A 445 6.17 15.48 3.38
N SER A 446 5.13 15.99 2.70
CA SER A 446 5.14 16.15 1.24
C SER A 446 6.24 17.09 0.75
N LEU A 447 6.54 18.13 1.53
CA LEU A 447 7.58 19.11 1.24
C LEU A 447 8.94 18.75 1.84
N TRP A 448 9.03 17.65 2.60
CA TRP A 448 10.20 17.30 3.40
C TRP A 448 11.47 17.04 2.58
N GLU A 449 11.34 16.64 1.32
CA GLU A 449 12.49 16.40 0.45
C GLU A 449 12.86 17.63 -0.38
N SER A 450 11.85 18.40 -0.84
CA SER A 450 12.05 19.54 -1.73
C SER A 450 12.36 20.86 -1.00
N SER A 451 11.92 21.02 0.25
CA SER A 451 11.87 22.32 0.94
C SER A 451 12.55 22.31 2.32
N GLN A 452 13.57 21.46 2.56
CA GLN A 452 14.19 21.30 3.88
C GLN A 452 14.75 22.59 4.48
N GLU A 453 15.35 23.45 3.66
CA GLU A 453 15.93 24.71 4.11
C GLU A 453 14.87 25.67 4.67
N LEU A 454 13.67 25.66 4.08
CA LEU A 454 12.52 26.43 4.55
C LEU A 454 11.90 25.81 5.80
N LEU A 455 11.66 24.50 5.78
CA LEU A 455 10.97 23.78 6.84
C LEU A 455 11.78 23.68 8.14
N LYS A 456 13.10 23.80 8.09
CA LYS A 456 13.99 23.75 9.26
C LYS A 456 14.45 25.13 9.73
N ASP A 457 13.89 26.21 9.18
CA ASP A 457 14.20 27.58 9.58
C ASP A 457 13.38 28.02 10.80
N TRP A 458 13.60 27.32 11.91
CA TRP A 458 12.87 27.53 13.17
C TRP A 458 13.14 28.91 13.78
N GLU A 459 14.33 29.48 13.56
CA GLU A 459 14.66 30.84 13.97
C GLU A 459 13.75 31.85 13.27
N CYS A 460 13.55 31.72 11.95
CA CYS A 460 12.61 32.58 11.24
C CYS A 460 11.16 32.38 11.71
N MET A 461 10.72 31.14 11.93
CA MET A 461 9.36 30.86 12.43
C MET A 461 9.11 31.49 13.80
N THR A 462 10.08 31.44 14.72
CA THR A 462 9.95 32.05 16.05
C THR A 462 10.05 33.57 16.02
N GLU A 463 10.90 34.16 15.16
CA GLU A 463 10.93 35.62 14.93
C GLU A 463 9.58 36.15 14.44
N LEU A 464 8.93 35.42 13.51
CA LEU A 464 7.59 35.76 13.01
C LEU A 464 6.51 35.71 14.10
N LEU A 465 6.64 34.79 15.06
CA LEU A 465 5.70 34.62 16.16
C LEU A 465 5.96 35.57 17.34
N LEU A 466 7.18 36.07 17.55
CA LEU A 466 7.54 36.85 18.74
C LEU A 466 7.72 38.34 18.46
N GLU A 467 8.28 38.72 17.32
CA GLU A 467 8.63 40.11 17.05
C GLU A 467 7.46 40.89 16.42
N GLU A 468 7.38 42.18 16.74
CA GLU A 468 6.37 43.06 16.16
C GLU A 468 6.59 43.26 14.64
N ALA A 469 5.49 43.44 13.90
CA ALA A 469 5.56 43.72 12.48
C ALA A 469 6.25 45.07 12.22
N VAL A 470 7.20 45.09 11.29
CA VAL A 470 7.91 46.31 10.88
C VAL A 470 7.02 47.14 9.95
N GLN A 471 7.25 48.47 9.84
CA GLN A 471 6.47 49.33 8.94
C GLN A 471 6.36 48.76 7.51
N GLY A 472 5.13 48.46 7.07
CA GLY A 472 4.83 47.90 5.75
C GLY A 472 4.81 46.37 5.69
N GLU A 473 4.91 45.67 6.83
CA GLU A 473 4.68 44.23 6.97
C GLU A 473 3.30 43.97 7.57
N GLU A 474 2.56 43.01 7.02
CA GLU A 474 1.27 42.59 7.57
C GLU A 474 1.47 41.78 8.85
N VAL A 475 0.68 42.11 9.87
CA VAL A 475 0.66 41.38 11.14
C VAL A 475 0.00 40.02 10.90
N LEU A 476 0.55 38.95 11.49
CA LEU A 476 -0.10 37.65 11.46
C LEU A 476 -1.45 37.73 12.18
N SER A 477 -2.50 37.24 11.55
CA SER A 477 -3.78 37.00 12.22
C SER A 477 -3.66 35.83 13.20
N ASP A 478 -4.57 35.77 14.17
CA ASP A 478 -4.59 34.70 15.18
C ASP A 478 -4.64 33.28 14.55
N ARG A 479 -5.43 33.10 13.48
CA ARG A 479 -5.49 31.84 12.71
C ARG A 479 -4.16 31.52 12.01
N GLN A 480 -3.45 32.53 11.51
CA GLN A 480 -2.11 32.34 10.92
C GLN A 480 -1.06 32.01 11.99
N GLU A 481 -1.17 32.58 13.20
CA GLU A 481 -0.28 32.22 14.32
C GLU A 481 -0.49 30.75 14.74
N SER A 482 -1.74 30.27 14.86
CA SER A 482 -2.04 28.84 15.13
C SER A 482 -1.44 27.93 14.06
N ALA A 483 -1.71 28.23 12.78
CA ALA A 483 -1.19 27.45 11.66
C ALA A 483 0.34 27.42 11.60
N LEU A 484 1.01 28.55 11.89
CA LEU A 484 2.47 28.60 11.93
C LEU A 484 3.05 27.76 13.08
N ILE A 485 2.40 27.77 14.25
CA ILE A 485 2.79 26.92 15.38
C ILE A 485 2.63 25.44 15.01
N GLU A 486 1.50 25.04 14.41
CA GLU A 486 1.24 23.67 13.96
C GLU A 486 2.28 23.20 12.93
N LEU A 487 2.55 24.01 11.90
CA LEU A 487 3.62 23.76 10.92
C LEU A 487 4.99 23.59 11.59
N MET A 488 5.33 24.52 12.49
CA MET A 488 6.61 24.49 13.22
C MET A 488 6.75 23.21 14.05
N VAL A 489 5.74 22.84 14.84
CA VAL A 489 5.76 21.60 15.65
C VAL A 489 5.86 20.36 14.76
N CYS A 490 5.13 20.29 13.65
CA CYS A 490 5.25 19.20 12.69
C CYS A 490 6.66 19.08 12.09
N THR A 491 7.32 20.20 11.75
CA THR A 491 8.70 20.16 11.25
C THR A 491 9.71 19.72 12.31
N ILE A 492 9.51 20.12 13.57
CA ILE A 492 10.34 19.69 14.71
C ILE A 492 10.21 18.19 14.91
N ARG A 493 8.97 17.67 14.98
CA ARG A 493 8.69 16.25 15.16
C ARG A 493 9.35 15.41 14.06
N GLN A 494 9.12 15.75 12.79
CA GLN A 494 9.70 14.98 11.68
C GLN A 494 11.24 15.09 11.61
N ALA A 495 11.84 16.20 12.03
CA ALA A 495 13.30 16.33 12.16
C ALA A 495 13.87 15.45 13.29
N ALA A 496 13.20 15.43 14.44
CA ALA A 496 13.66 14.72 15.62
C ALA A 496 13.47 13.20 15.50
N GLU A 497 12.32 12.74 14.98
CA GLU A 497 11.97 11.32 14.86
C GLU A 497 12.56 10.67 13.59
N ALA A 498 12.82 11.46 12.55
CA ALA A 498 13.36 11.01 11.26
C ALA A 498 12.54 9.91 10.55
N HIS A 499 11.23 9.85 10.80
CA HIS A 499 10.28 9.07 10.01
C HIS A 499 9.09 9.92 9.54
N PRO A 500 8.43 9.57 8.43
CA PRO A 500 7.18 10.20 8.02
C PRO A 500 6.06 10.02 9.06
N PRO A 501 4.96 10.79 8.98
CA PRO A 501 3.76 10.54 9.78
C PRO A 501 3.16 9.16 9.47
N VAL A 502 2.21 8.74 10.32
CA VAL A 502 1.46 7.48 10.16
C VAL A 502 0.85 7.37 8.75
N GLY A 503 0.76 6.15 8.22
CA GLY A 503 0.28 5.92 6.84
C GLY A 503 1.28 6.27 5.72
N ARG A 504 2.35 7.04 5.99
CA ARG A 504 3.36 7.42 4.99
C ARG A 504 4.73 6.75 5.16
N GLY A 505 4.97 6.11 6.29
CA GLY A 505 6.18 5.33 6.56
C GLY A 505 6.26 4.01 5.78
N THR A 506 7.47 3.54 5.49
CA THR A 506 7.73 2.22 4.88
C THR A 506 8.20 1.23 5.96
N GLY A 507 7.29 0.80 6.85
CA GLY A 507 7.61 -0.12 7.96
C GLY A 507 8.79 0.34 8.85
N LYS A 508 9.37 -0.59 9.64
CA LYS A 508 10.57 -0.32 10.47
C LYS A 508 11.83 -0.15 9.60
N ARG A 509 11.93 0.95 8.85
CA ARG A 509 13.12 1.29 8.04
C ARG A 509 14.26 1.73 8.95
N VAL A 510 15.42 1.11 8.78
CA VAL A 510 16.64 1.49 9.51
C VAL A 510 17.27 2.73 8.85
N LEU A 511 17.55 3.76 9.65
CA LEU A 511 18.26 4.96 9.19
C LEU A 511 19.69 4.66 8.78
N THR A 512 20.13 5.24 7.67
CA THR A 512 21.55 5.21 7.26
C THR A 512 22.41 6.02 8.22
N ALA A 513 23.72 5.78 8.25
CA ALA A 513 24.65 6.53 9.10
C ALA A 513 24.63 8.05 8.81
N LYS A 514 24.37 8.44 7.55
CA LYS A 514 24.22 9.86 7.16
C LYS A 514 22.92 10.44 7.73
N GLU A 515 21.80 9.75 7.57
CA GLU A 515 20.50 10.20 8.09
C GLU A 515 20.51 10.31 9.61
N ARG A 516 21.08 9.31 10.31
CA ARG A 516 21.24 9.35 11.78
C ARG A 516 22.08 10.55 12.24
N LYS A 517 23.17 10.86 11.53
CA LYS A 517 23.96 12.05 11.84
C LYS A 517 23.14 13.33 11.66
N THR A 518 22.40 13.44 10.55
CA THR A 518 21.53 14.60 10.29
C THR A 518 20.46 14.74 11.36
N GLN A 519 19.81 13.64 11.77
CA GLN A 519 18.84 13.63 12.87
C GLN A 519 19.44 14.17 14.17
N ILE A 520 20.64 13.72 14.56
CA ILE A 520 21.32 14.21 15.76
C ILE A 520 21.68 15.70 15.63
N ASP A 521 22.22 16.10 14.48
CA ASP A 521 22.60 17.51 14.23
C ASP A 521 21.36 18.42 14.28
N ASP A 522 20.23 17.98 13.73
CA ASP A 522 18.95 18.72 13.75
C ASP A 522 18.36 18.75 15.16
N LYS A 523 18.40 17.64 15.89
CA LYS A 523 17.97 17.55 17.31
C LYS A 523 18.77 18.48 18.22
N ASN A 524 20.06 18.63 17.99
CA ASN A 524 20.88 19.56 18.76
C ASN A 524 20.50 21.01 18.44
N LYS A 525 20.35 21.37 17.15
CA LYS A 525 19.96 22.72 16.73
C LYS A 525 18.58 23.13 17.26
N LEU A 526 17.58 22.26 17.14
CA LEU A 526 16.24 22.55 17.67
C LEU A 526 16.29 22.76 19.19
N THR A 527 17.06 21.93 19.90
CA THR A 527 17.18 22.00 21.36
C THR A 527 17.82 23.32 21.78
N GLU A 528 18.96 23.68 21.19
CA GLU A 528 19.67 24.93 21.50
C GLU A 528 18.80 26.17 21.27
N HIS A 529 18.00 26.17 20.20
CA HIS A 529 17.09 27.26 19.87
C HIS A 529 15.88 27.34 20.81
N PHE A 530 15.12 26.25 20.93
CA PHE A 530 13.83 26.27 21.65
C PHE A 530 13.96 26.26 23.17
N ILE A 531 15.12 25.86 23.74
CA ILE A 531 15.39 26.09 25.16
C ILE A 531 15.21 27.58 25.53
N MET A 532 15.61 28.48 24.62
CA MET A 532 15.50 29.93 24.85
C MET A 532 14.15 30.49 24.39
N ALA A 533 13.65 30.06 23.23
CA ALA A 533 12.45 30.63 22.61
C ALA A 533 11.13 30.13 23.24
N LEU A 534 11.05 28.86 23.66
CA LEU A 534 9.80 28.25 24.11
C LEU A 534 9.16 28.94 25.33
N PRO A 535 9.90 29.33 26.39
CA PRO A 535 9.30 30.07 27.49
C PRO A 535 8.69 31.41 27.07
N MET A 536 9.25 32.07 26.05
CA MET A 536 8.72 33.33 25.52
C MET A 536 7.43 33.09 24.71
N LEU A 537 7.42 32.05 23.87
CA LEU A 537 6.24 31.65 23.10
C LEU A 537 5.07 31.28 24.02
N LEU A 538 5.31 30.43 25.02
CA LEU A 538 4.29 30.09 26.02
C LEU A 538 3.80 31.35 26.75
N SER A 539 4.70 32.26 27.13
CA SER A 539 4.29 33.51 27.79
C SER A 539 3.40 34.40 26.90
N LYS A 540 3.59 34.41 25.58
CA LYS A 540 2.77 35.17 24.62
C LYS A 540 1.40 34.51 24.43
N TYR A 541 1.37 33.19 24.24
CA TYR A 541 0.17 32.45 23.82
C TYR A 541 -0.55 31.69 24.94
N GLN A 542 -0.13 31.82 26.21
CA GLN A 542 -0.67 31.15 27.41
C GLN A 542 -2.20 31.23 27.67
N ALA A 543 -2.97 31.96 26.87
CA ALA A 543 -4.43 32.04 26.99
C ALA A 543 -5.16 31.18 25.94
N ASP A 544 -4.45 30.71 24.92
CA ASP A 544 -5.00 29.96 23.80
C ASP A 544 -4.65 28.48 23.96
N SER A 545 -5.68 27.63 24.13
CA SER A 545 -5.53 26.21 24.42
C SER A 545 -4.88 25.42 23.28
N GLU A 546 -5.21 25.72 22.03
CA GLU A 546 -4.69 24.98 20.87
C GLU A 546 -3.20 25.29 20.68
N LYS A 547 -2.85 26.58 20.71
CA LYS A 547 -1.46 27.04 20.55
C LYS A 547 -0.57 26.48 21.65
N VAL A 548 -1.00 26.50 22.91
CA VAL A 548 -0.18 25.99 24.02
C VAL A 548 -0.06 24.47 24.01
N ALA A 549 -1.13 23.73 23.67
CA ALA A 549 -1.05 22.27 23.55
C ALA A 549 0.03 21.85 22.54
N ASN A 550 0.09 22.53 21.40
CA ASN A 550 1.12 22.31 20.39
C ASN A 550 2.53 22.71 20.86
N LEU A 551 2.69 23.91 21.41
CA LEU A 551 3.99 24.38 21.92
C LEU A 551 4.57 23.47 23.01
N LEU A 552 3.70 22.91 23.86
CA LEU A 552 4.09 21.99 24.93
C LEU A 552 4.60 20.64 24.44
N GLN A 553 4.43 20.27 23.16
CA GLN A 553 5.02 19.05 22.60
C GLN A 553 6.52 19.20 22.31
N ILE A 554 7.01 20.43 22.11
CA ILE A 554 8.39 20.69 21.68
C ILE A 554 9.47 20.09 22.61
N PRO A 555 9.36 20.19 23.96
CA PRO A 555 10.37 19.63 24.86
C PRO A 555 10.56 18.12 24.75
N GLN A 556 9.56 17.39 24.25
CA GLN A 556 9.63 15.94 24.07
C GLN A 556 10.69 15.55 23.03
N PHE A 557 11.07 16.48 22.16
CA PHE A 557 12.05 16.29 21.11
C PHE A 557 13.46 16.78 21.49
N PHE A 558 13.67 17.26 22.72
CA PHE A 558 14.96 17.80 23.15
C PHE A 558 16.03 16.74 23.41
N ASP A 559 17.28 17.15 23.29
CA ASP A 559 18.40 16.54 24.00
C ASP A 559 18.57 17.21 25.37
N LEU A 560 18.05 16.58 26.43
CA LEU A 560 17.97 17.19 27.76
C LEU A 560 19.36 17.42 28.41
N ASP A 561 20.42 16.74 27.94
CA ASP A 561 21.78 16.98 28.41
C ASP A 561 22.26 18.42 28.14
N VAL A 562 21.71 19.06 27.10
CA VAL A 562 22.03 20.44 26.73
C VAL A 562 21.71 21.42 27.86
N TYR A 563 20.69 21.15 28.69
CA TYR A 563 20.39 22.01 29.85
C TYR A 563 21.56 22.12 30.82
N SER A 564 22.21 21.00 31.12
CA SER A 564 23.30 20.96 32.11
C SER A 564 24.65 21.27 31.46
N ALA A 565 24.93 20.68 30.29
CA ALA A 565 26.18 20.92 29.56
C ALA A 565 26.30 22.39 29.08
N GLY A 566 25.18 22.98 28.65
CA GLY A 566 25.10 24.36 28.16
C GLY A 566 24.91 25.42 29.26
N ARG A 567 24.77 25.03 30.53
CA ARG A 567 24.44 25.94 31.66
C ARG A 567 23.17 26.76 31.40
N MET A 568 22.14 26.09 30.89
CA MET A 568 20.87 26.68 30.49
C MET A 568 19.76 26.48 31.54
N GLU A 569 20.12 26.16 32.79
CA GLU A 569 19.13 25.81 33.84
C GLU A 569 18.21 26.97 34.20
N LYS A 570 18.64 28.23 33.98
CA LYS A 570 17.78 29.41 34.12
C LYS A 570 16.59 29.39 33.16
N HIS A 571 16.75 28.81 31.98
CA HIS A 571 15.70 28.67 30.97
C HIS A 571 14.77 27.52 31.31
N LEU A 572 15.29 26.46 31.94
CA LEU A 572 14.46 25.40 32.52
C LEU A 572 13.54 25.96 33.62
N ASP A 573 14.06 26.79 34.54
CA ASP A 573 13.21 27.45 35.55
C ASP A 573 12.11 28.31 34.92
N ALA A 574 12.46 29.05 33.85
CA ALA A 574 11.50 29.86 33.11
C ALA A 574 10.42 28.99 32.45
N LEU A 575 10.80 27.86 31.83
CA LEU A 575 9.87 26.91 31.24
C LEU A 575 8.92 26.33 32.29
N LEU A 576 9.45 25.80 33.41
CA LEU A 576 8.64 25.23 34.49
C LEU A 576 7.65 26.24 35.06
N LYS A 577 8.08 27.50 35.21
CA LYS A 577 7.21 28.60 35.62
C LYS A 577 6.08 28.83 34.61
N GLN A 578 6.36 28.83 33.31
CA GLN A 578 5.33 29.01 32.28
C GLN A 578 4.36 27.84 32.23
N ILE A 579 4.85 26.58 32.29
CA ILE A 579 3.98 25.40 32.32
C ILE A 579 3.05 25.47 33.53
N ARG A 580 3.55 25.86 34.71
CA ARG A 580 2.71 26.05 35.89
C ARG A 580 1.60 27.08 35.67
N LEU A 581 1.90 28.23 35.05
CA LEU A 581 0.90 29.24 34.72
C LEU A 581 -0.16 28.72 33.73
N VAL A 582 0.26 27.89 32.77
CA VAL A 582 -0.66 27.23 31.82
C VAL A 582 -1.59 26.26 32.56
N VAL A 583 -1.05 25.40 33.43
CA VAL A 583 -1.86 24.47 34.25
C VAL A 583 -2.88 25.22 35.10
N ASP A 584 -2.51 26.34 35.72
CA ASP A 584 -3.46 27.12 36.54
C ASP A 584 -4.58 27.76 35.69
N LYS A 585 -4.32 28.12 34.43
CA LYS A 585 -5.29 28.79 33.55
C LYS A 585 -6.23 27.86 32.80
N HIS A 586 -5.77 26.67 32.44
CA HIS A 586 -6.48 25.78 31.52
C HIS A 586 -7.20 24.63 32.23
N ILE A 587 -8.27 24.16 31.60
CA ILE A 587 -9.04 22.98 32.02
C ILE A 587 -9.27 21.98 30.86
N GLU A 588 -8.83 22.33 29.66
CA GLU A 588 -8.87 21.52 28.45
C GLU A 588 -7.91 20.33 28.60
N MET A 589 -8.37 19.12 28.30
CA MET A 589 -7.60 17.90 28.59
C MET A 589 -6.31 17.84 27.77
N ASP A 590 -6.35 18.24 26.49
CA ASP A 590 -5.16 18.22 25.61
C ASP A 590 -4.01 19.09 26.15
N VAL A 591 -4.34 20.26 26.71
CA VAL A 591 -3.37 21.15 27.34
C VAL A 591 -2.78 20.52 28.60
N LEU A 592 -3.64 19.96 29.45
CA LEU A 592 -3.24 19.36 30.73
C LEU A 592 -2.40 18.09 30.52
N GLU A 593 -2.75 17.26 29.54
CA GLU A 593 -1.97 16.11 29.13
C GLU A 593 -0.62 16.53 28.54
N ALA A 594 -0.58 17.56 27.69
CA ALA A 594 0.68 18.07 27.15
C ALA A 594 1.58 18.60 28.27
N CYS A 595 1.03 19.30 29.26
CA CYS A 595 1.76 19.71 30.46
C CYS A 595 2.30 18.50 31.24
N SER A 596 1.44 17.51 31.49
CA SER A 596 1.77 16.31 32.26
C SER A 596 2.86 15.47 31.59
N LYS A 597 2.72 15.17 30.28
CA LYS A 597 3.70 14.45 29.46
C LYS A 597 5.05 15.18 29.43
N THR A 598 5.03 16.51 29.27
CA THR A 598 6.25 17.32 29.30
C THR A 598 6.93 17.30 30.66
N TYR A 599 6.18 17.40 31.76
CA TYR A 599 6.76 17.19 33.09
C TYR A 599 7.36 15.80 33.25
N SER A 600 6.73 14.75 32.69
CA SER A 600 7.22 13.37 32.79
C SER A 600 8.59 13.23 32.13
N ILE A 601 8.74 13.72 30.90
CA ILE A 601 10.01 13.67 30.16
C ILE A 601 11.10 14.48 30.84
N LEU A 602 10.78 15.69 31.31
CA LEU A 602 11.73 16.54 32.04
C LEU A 602 12.13 15.95 33.41
N CYS A 603 11.32 15.05 33.97
CA CYS A 603 11.54 14.40 35.26
C CYS A 603 12.13 12.98 35.13
N SER A 604 12.69 12.62 33.97
CA SER A 604 13.39 11.34 33.78
C SER A 604 14.65 11.23 34.66
N GLU A 605 14.82 10.08 35.32
CA GLU A 605 15.96 9.78 36.20
C GLU A 605 17.31 9.74 35.47
N GLU A 606 17.28 9.64 34.14
CA GLU A 606 18.48 9.60 33.30
C GLU A 606 19.24 10.93 33.28
N TYR A 607 18.56 12.04 33.59
CA TYR A 607 19.10 13.39 33.43
C TYR A 607 19.34 14.11 34.76
N THR A 608 20.42 14.90 34.82
CA THR A 608 20.80 15.66 36.03
C THR A 608 19.82 16.77 36.41
N ILE A 609 18.90 17.14 35.52
CA ILE A 609 17.86 18.14 35.77
C ILE A 609 16.69 17.62 36.61
N MET A 610 16.54 16.29 36.75
CA MET A 610 15.41 15.63 37.39
C MET A 610 15.05 16.22 38.75
N ASN A 611 16.01 16.30 39.70
CA ASN A 611 15.76 16.81 41.05
C ASN A 611 15.15 18.21 41.07
N ARG A 612 15.54 19.05 40.10
CA ARG A 612 15.03 20.43 39.99
C ARG A 612 13.59 20.45 39.50
N VAL A 613 13.29 19.63 38.50
CA VAL A 613 11.94 19.47 37.93
C VAL A 613 11.00 18.81 38.93
N ASP A 614 11.46 17.80 39.67
CA ASP A 614 10.68 17.08 40.67
C ASP A 614 10.23 17.99 41.82
N ILE A 615 11.09 18.90 42.27
CA ILE A 615 10.70 19.91 43.28
C ILE A 615 9.54 20.78 42.76
N ALA A 616 9.64 21.28 41.52
CA ALA A 616 8.60 22.10 40.92
C ALA A 616 7.29 21.32 40.71
N ARG A 617 7.39 20.07 40.24
CA ARG A 617 6.25 19.14 40.10
C ARG A 617 5.58 18.91 41.45
N SER A 618 6.35 18.50 42.46
CA SER A 618 5.83 18.20 43.81
C SER A 618 5.07 19.40 44.40
N GLN A 619 5.62 20.61 44.27
CA GLN A 619 4.95 21.83 44.73
C GLN A 619 3.63 22.10 44.00
N LEU A 620 3.59 21.87 42.69
CA LEU A 620 2.36 22.00 41.90
C LEU A 620 1.30 20.99 42.33
N ILE A 621 1.66 19.72 42.52
CA ILE A 621 0.70 18.68 42.95
C ILE A 621 0.20 18.92 44.38
N ASP A 622 1.08 19.34 45.31
CA ASP A 622 0.68 19.68 46.68
C ASP A 622 -0.44 20.72 46.68
N GLU A 623 -0.26 21.81 45.94
CA GLU A 623 -1.26 22.89 45.86
C GLU A 623 -2.57 22.47 45.17
N MET A 624 -2.50 21.64 44.13
CA MET A 624 -3.71 21.14 43.45
C MET A 624 -4.48 20.15 44.32
N THR A 625 -3.77 19.28 45.05
CA THR A 625 -4.37 18.29 45.94
C THR A 625 -5.06 18.97 47.12
N ASP A 626 -4.40 19.95 47.75
CA ASP A 626 -4.97 20.71 48.86
C ASP A 626 -6.25 21.43 48.41
N ARG A 627 -6.23 22.12 47.26
CA ARG A 627 -7.43 22.76 46.69
C ARG A 627 -8.54 21.77 46.40
N PHE A 628 -8.22 20.64 45.76
CA PHE A 628 -9.19 19.59 45.45
C PHE A 628 -9.86 19.03 46.71
N ALA A 629 -9.09 18.74 47.76
CA ALA A 629 -9.63 18.21 49.01
C ALA A 629 -10.64 19.18 49.64
N HIS A 630 -10.32 20.49 49.68
CA HIS A 630 -11.25 21.50 50.20
C HIS A 630 -12.54 21.58 49.36
N SER A 631 -12.44 21.65 48.04
CA SER A 631 -13.62 21.71 47.17
C SER A 631 -14.50 20.46 47.24
N VAL A 632 -13.92 19.28 47.47
CA VAL A 632 -14.69 18.04 47.68
C VAL A 632 -15.46 18.05 49.00
N GLU A 633 -14.88 18.60 50.08
CA GLU A 633 -15.60 18.75 51.34
C GLU A 633 -16.77 19.74 51.22
N GLU A 634 -16.56 20.85 50.51
CA GLU A 634 -17.61 21.86 50.24
C GLU A 634 -18.76 21.25 49.42
N LEU A 635 -18.46 20.56 48.33
CA LEU A 635 -19.46 19.93 47.46
C LEU A 635 -20.27 18.83 48.17
N LEU A 636 -19.64 18.06 49.08
CA LEU A 636 -20.29 16.95 49.77
C LEU A 636 -20.99 17.36 51.08
N GLN A 637 -21.01 18.65 51.41
CA GLN A 637 -21.63 19.13 52.64
C GLN A 637 -23.18 19.05 52.55
N GLU A 638 -23.79 18.16 53.35
CA GLU A 638 -25.22 17.79 53.29
C GLU A 638 -26.25 18.93 53.51
N ALA A 639 -25.82 20.16 53.80
CA ALA A 639 -26.69 21.25 54.24
C ALA A 639 -27.10 22.24 53.14
N GLU A 640 -26.38 22.28 52.01
CA GLU A 640 -26.61 23.24 50.91
C GLU A 640 -26.63 22.49 49.56
N GLU A 641 -27.51 22.91 48.64
CA GLU A 641 -27.46 22.42 47.26
C GLU A 641 -26.21 23.01 46.60
N ALA A 642 -25.35 22.14 46.08
CA ALA A 642 -24.14 22.54 45.37
C ALA A 642 -24.48 23.50 44.22
N ASP A 643 -23.80 24.64 44.17
CA ASP A 643 -23.95 25.57 43.06
C ASP A 643 -23.01 25.22 41.89
N ASP A 644 -23.18 25.94 40.77
CA ASP A 644 -22.37 25.71 39.56
C ASP A 644 -20.88 26.04 39.80
N ASP A 645 -20.57 26.93 40.74
CA ASP A 645 -19.19 27.32 41.08
C ASP A 645 -18.49 26.19 41.87
N ASP A 646 -19.18 25.56 42.82
CA ASP A 646 -18.71 24.38 43.56
C ASP A 646 -18.39 23.22 42.60
N ILE A 647 -19.31 22.95 41.67
CA ILE A 647 -19.16 21.92 40.63
C ILE A 647 -17.94 22.22 39.75
N TYR A 648 -17.80 23.47 39.28
CA TYR A 648 -16.67 23.90 38.45
C TYR A 648 -15.34 23.79 39.19
N ASN A 649 -15.28 24.18 40.46
CA ASN A 649 -14.08 24.11 41.28
C ASN A 649 -13.57 22.67 41.43
N VAL A 650 -14.46 21.73 41.77
CA VAL A 650 -14.13 20.30 41.85
C VAL A 650 -13.69 19.76 40.50
N LEU A 651 -14.47 20.01 39.44
CA LEU A 651 -14.18 19.50 38.10
C LEU A 651 -12.83 20.00 37.58
N SER A 652 -12.54 21.29 37.75
CA SER A 652 -11.33 21.91 37.23
C SER A 652 -10.08 21.39 37.94
N MET A 653 -10.11 21.20 39.27
CA MET A 653 -8.99 20.59 40.01
C MET A 653 -8.84 19.11 39.67
N LEU A 654 -9.96 18.39 39.55
CA LEU A 654 -9.96 16.98 39.23
C LEU A 654 -9.40 16.69 37.84
N LYS A 655 -9.73 17.49 36.80
CA LYS A 655 -9.13 17.36 35.47
C LYS A 655 -7.61 17.53 35.51
N ARG A 656 -7.12 18.56 36.21
CA ARG A 656 -5.67 18.80 36.38
C ARG A 656 -4.97 17.63 37.07
N LEU A 657 -5.53 17.16 38.19
CA LEU A 657 -4.99 16.02 38.92
C LEU A 657 -5.05 14.73 38.10
N THR A 658 -6.13 14.48 37.36
CA THR A 658 -6.30 13.29 36.52
C THR A 658 -5.24 13.22 35.42
N ALA A 659 -5.01 14.33 34.70
CA ALA A 659 -3.97 14.41 33.67
C ALA A 659 -2.56 14.17 34.23
N PHE A 660 -2.25 14.73 35.40
CA PHE A 660 -0.96 14.49 36.07
C PHE A 660 -0.85 13.08 36.64
N HIS A 661 -1.93 12.52 37.20
CA HIS A 661 -1.89 11.17 37.77
C HIS A 661 -1.68 10.08 36.71
N ASN A 662 -2.09 10.32 35.46
CA ASN A 662 -1.81 9.40 34.37
C ASN A 662 -0.29 9.18 34.17
N ALA A 663 0.49 10.27 34.11
CA ALA A 663 1.92 10.19 33.80
C ALA A 663 2.85 10.20 35.03
N HIS A 664 2.32 10.50 36.22
CA HIS A 664 3.12 10.68 37.45
C HIS A 664 2.56 9.85 38.60
N ASP A 665 3.44 9.21 39.38
CA ASP A 665 3.06 8.53 40.62
C ASP A 665 2.63 9.56 41.68
N LEU A 666 1.30 9.65 41.91
CA LEU A 666 0.71 10.51 42.93
C LEU A 666 0.24 9.74 44.17
N THR A 667 0.73 8.51 44.40
CA THR A 667 0.31 7.65 45.52
C THR A 667 0.52 8.33 46.89
N ARG A 668 1.51 9.24 47.00
CA ARG A 668 1.81 10.06 48.20
C ARG A 668 0.63 10.92 48.68
N TRP A 669 -0.27 11.30 47.78
CA TRP A 669 -1.34 12.28 48.03
C TRP A 669 -2.72 11.65 48.29
N ASP A 670 -2.84 10.32 48.22
CA ASP A 670 -4.08 9.56 48.49
C ASP A 670 -5.36 10.11 47.80
N LEU A 671 -5.27 10.33 46.48
CA LEU A 671 -6.38 10.87 45.68
C LEU A 671 -7.59 9.93 45.59
N PHE A 672 -7.38 8.62 45.80
CA PHE A 672 -8.44 7.61 45.70
C PHE A 672 -9.57 7.87 46.71
N GLY A 673 -9.25 8.25 47.95
CA GLY A 673 -10.25 8.45 48.99
C GLY A 673 -11.28 9.53 48.63
N SER A 674 -10.82 10.67 48.10
CA SER A 674 -11.71 11.76 47.67
C SER A 674 -12.49 11.40 46.40
N CYS A 675 -11.86 10.77 45.40
CA CYS A 675 -12.55 10.35 44.18
C CYS A 675 -13.61 9.27 44.48
N TYR A 676 -13.31 8.31 45.35
CA TYR A 676 -14.25 7.27 45.77
C TYR A 676 -15.48 7.85 46.48
N ARG A 677 -15.30 8.87 47.33
CA ARG A 677 -16.42 9.58 47.97
C ARG A 677 -17.32 10.27 46.95
N LEU A 678 -16.74 10.98 45.98
CA LEU A 678 -17.48 11.63 44.90
C LEU A 678 -18.31 10.61 44.09
N LEU A 679 -17.68 9.52 43.66
CA LEU A 679 -18.37 8.48 42.88
C LEU A 679 -19.51 7.84 43.66
N LYS A 680 -19.28 7.53 44.94
CA LYS A 680 -20.31 6.94 45.80
C LYS A 680 -21.49 7.90 46.03
N ALA A 681 -21.22 9.18 46.31
CA ALA A 681 -22.25 10.19 46.44
C ALA A 681 -23.07 10.33 45.14
N GLY A 682 -22.39 10.32 43.98
CA GLY A 682 -23.07 10.38 42.68
C GLY A 682 -23.98 9.19 42.39
N ILE A 683 -23.61 7.98 42.84
CA ILE A 683 -24.45 6.79 42.72
C ILE A 683 -25.66 6.84 43.66
N GLU A 684 -25.47 7.31 44.90
CA GLU A 684 -26.53 7.37 45.91
C GLU A 684 -27.55 8.50 45.63
N GLN A 685 -27.09 9.63 45.13
CA GLN A 685 -27.90 10.84 44.91
C GLN A 685 -28.42 10.97 43.48
N GLY A 686 -27.75 10.34 42.50
CA GLY A 686 -28.14 10.36 41.08
C GLY A 686 -27.94 11.70 40.36
N SER A 687 -27.32 12.69 41.00
CA SER A 687 -27.20 14.08 40.52
C SER A 687 -25.76 14.52 40.17
N MET A 688 -24.78 13.62 40.18
CA MET A 688 -23.39 13.99 39.90
C MET A 688 -23.19 14.32 38.42
N PRO A 689 -22.59 15.47 38.07
CA PRO A 689 -22.24 15.83 36.70
C PRO A 689 -21.37 14.76 36.03
N GLU A 690 -21.68 14.43 34.77
CA GLU A 690 -21.02 13.34 34.06
C GLU A 690 -19.50 13.52 33.95
N GLN A 691 -19.01 14.76 33.76
CA GLN A 691 -17.58 15.03 33.63
C GLN A 691 -16.84 14.78 34.95
N ILE A 692 -17.46 15.06 36.12
CA ILE A 692 -16.85 14.75 37.42
C ILE A 692 -16.77 13.23 37.58
N ALA A 693 -17.84 12.50 37.25
CA ALA A 693 -17.86 11.04 37.33
C ALA A 693 -16.78 10.40 36.43
N VAL A 694 -16.68 10.83 35.17
CA VAL A 694 -15.66 10.33 34.22
C VAL A 694 -14.25 10.59 34.74
N GLN A 695 -13.94 11.81 35.18
CA GLN A 695 -12.61 12.16 35.67
C GLN A 695 -12.28 11.48 37.01
N ALA A 696 -13.27 11.31 37.90
CA ALA A 696 -13.07 10.61 39.16
C ALA A 696 -12.84 9.10 38.95
N LEU A 697 -13.52 8.50 37.96
CA LEU A 697 -13.26 7.12 37.52
C LEU A 697 -11.82 6.99 37.00
N GLN A 698 -11.39 7.86 36.10
CA GLN A 698 -10.03 7.84 35.55
C GLN A 698 -8.96 8.05 36.64
N CYS A 699 -9.11 9.06 37.50
CA CYS A 699 -8.15 9.33 38.59
C CYS A 699 -8.08 8.17 39.61
N SER A 700 -9.21 7.55 39.92
CA SER A 700 -9.25 6.36 40.79
C SER A 700 -8.55 5.17 40.14
N HIS A 701 -8.72 4.99 38.83
CA HIS A 701 -8.02 3.96 38.07
C HIS A 701 -6.49 4.15 38.13
N TYR A 702 -5.99 5.36 37.85
CA TYR A 702 -4.55 5.65 37.96
C TYR A 702 -4.02 5.42 39.38
N SER A 703 -4.80 5.78 40.41
CA SER A 703 -4.44 5.49 41.81
C SER A 703 -4.22 3.99 42.05
N VAL A 704 -5.09 3.15 41.48
CA VAL A 704 -4.99 1.68 41.60
C VAL A 704 -3.76 1.16 40.85
N LEU A 705 -3.49 1.67 39.64
CA LEU A 705 -2.35 1.24 38.84
C LEU A 705 -1.01 1.61 39.48
N TRP A 706 -0.84 2.84 39.96
CA TRP A 706 0.40 3.26 40.62
C TRP A 706 0.65 2.51 41.93
N GLN A 707 -0.40 2.20 42.70
CA GLN A 707 -0.28 1.32 43.87
C GLN A 707 0.17 -0.09 43.48
N LEU A 708 -0.31 -0.62 42.35
CA LEU A 708 0.16 -1.90 41.83
C LEU A 708 1.63 -1.84 41.43
N VAL A 709 2.07 -0.82 40.68
CA VAL A 709 3.48 -0.61 40.29
C VAL A 709 4.39 -0.64 41.51
N LYS A 710 4.07 0.15 42.55
CA LYS A 710 4.82 0.20 43.81
C LYS A 710 4.91 -1.16 44.51
N ILE A 711 3.84 -1.95 44.48
CA ILE A 711 3.82 -3.31 45.05
C ILE A 711 4.66 -4.27 44.21
N THR A 712 4.69 -4.11 42.89
CA THR A 712 5.46 -4.99 41.99
C THR A 712 6.96 -4.71 42.00
N GLU A 713 7.37 -3.45 42.16
CA GLU A 713 8.78 -3.05 42.22
C GLU A 713 9.38 -3.21 43.63
N GLY A 714 8.53 -3.14 44.67
CA GLY A 714 8.92 -3.26 46.06
C GLY A 714 8.91 -4.69 46.62
N ALA A 715 9.16 -4.79 47.93
CA ALA A 715 8.89 -6.00 48.72
C ALA A 715 7.59 -5.79 49.53
N PRO A 716 6.41 -6.10 48.96
CA PRO A 716 5.15 -5.72 49.57
C PRO A 716 4.90 -6.49 50.86
N SER A 717 4.42 -5.80 51.90
CA SER A 717 3.94 -6.47 53.10
C SER A 717 2.60 -7.16 52.84
N LYS A 718 2.22 -8.11 53.70
CA LYS A 718 0.88 -8.72 53.61
C LYS A 718 -0.23 -7.68 53.79
N ASP A 719 0.02 -6.64 54.58
CA ASP A 719 -0.96 -5.59 54.84
C ASP A 719 -1.15 -4.70 53.60
N ASP A 720 -0.08 -4.41 52.85
CA ASP A 720 -0.15 -3.66 51.58
C ASP A 720 -1.01 -4.40 50.54
N LEU A 721 -0.80 -5.72 50.40
CA LEU A 721 -1.59 -6.56 49.49
C LEU A 721 -3.07 -6.60 49.89
N VAL A 722 -3.37 -6.67 51.19
CA VAL A 722 -4.76 -6.65 51.69
C VAL A 722 -5.41 -5.29 51.48
N ALA A 723 -4.66 -4.20 51.66
CA ALA A 723 -5.13 -2.85 51.41
C ALA A 723 -5.47 -2.65 49.93
N LEU A 724 -4.54 -2.95 49.00
CA LEU A 724 -4.79 -2.81 47.57
C LEU A 724 -5.95 -3.71 47.12
N ARG A 725 -6.02 -4.96 47.59
CA ARG A 725 -7.14 -5.86 47.28
C ARG A 725 -8.50 -5.25 47.65
N ARG A 726 -8.59 -4.55 48.79
CA ARG A 726 -9.82 -3.88 49.22
C ARG A 726 -10.16 -2.73 48.29
N VAL A 727 -9.18 -1.90 47.95
CA VAL A 727 -9.33 -0.76 47.02
C VAL A 727 -9.82 -1.25 45.67
N VAL A 728 -9.16 -2.25 45.07
CA VAL A 728 -9.53 -2.85 43.78
C VAL A 728 -10.96 -3.38 43.79
N LYS A 729 -11.34 -4.17 44.82
CA LYS A 729 -12.70 -4.70 44.92
C LYS A 729 -13.76 -3.62 45.04
N SER A 730 -13.51 -2.60 45.86
CA SER A 730 -14.44 -1.48 46.01
C SER A 730 -14.57 -0.69 44.72
N PHE A 731 -13.46 -0.47 44.00
CA PHE A 731 -13.45 0.29 42.76
C PHE A 731 -14.15 -0.46 41.61
N LEU A 732 -13.88 -1.77 41.46
CA LEU A 732 -14.58 -2.61 40.49
C LEU A 732 -16.11 -2.61 40.71
N ALA A 733 -16.56 -2.63 41.97
CA ALA A 733 -17.98 -2.54 42.29
C ALA A 733 -18.59 -1.18 41.91
N VAL A 734 -17.85 -0.08 42.09
CA VAL A 734 -18.26 1.27 41.66
C VAL A 734 -18.35 1.34 40.13
N CYS A 735 -17.34 0.85 39.40
CA CYS A 735 -17.38 0.81 37.94
C CYS A 735 -18.55 -0.04 37.43
N GLN A 736 -18.80 -1.21 38.03
CA GLN A 736 -19.94 -2.06 37.66
C GLN A 736 -21.28 -1.35 37.86
N GLN A 737 -21.47 -0.63 38.98
CA GLN A 737 -22.67 0.17 39.20
C GLN A 737 -22.82 1.28 38.14
N CYS A 738 -21.71 1.89 37.70
CA CYS A 738 -21.70 2.93 36.67
C CYS A 738 -22.08 2.41 35.26
N LEU A 739 -22.00 1.10 34.98
CA LEU A 739 -22.52 0.53 33.72
C LEU A 739 -24.03 0.73 33.53
N SER A 740 -24.76 0.88 34.64
CA SER A 740 -26.20 1.15 34.63
C SER A 740 -26.57 2.64 34.61
N ASN A 741 -25.59 3.54 34.52
CA ASN A 741 -25.81 4.99 34.55
C ASN A 741 -26.64 5.47 33.35
N VAL A 742 -27.39 6.57 33.50
CA VAL A 742 -28.16 7.15 32.39
C VAL A 742 -27.27 7.80 31.33
N ASN A 743 -26.10 8.30 31.71
CA ASN A 743 -25.16 9.01 30.83
C ASN A 743 -24.23 8.02 30.12
N THR A 744 -24.27 8.02 28.79
CA THR A 744 -23.43 7.17 27.94
C THR A 744 -21.92 7.35 28.18
N PRO A 745 -21.37 8.58 28.32
CA PRO A 745 -19.94 8.75 28.58
C PRO A 745 -19.47 8.09 29.87
N VAL A 746 -20.31 8.08 30.91
CA VAL A 746 -20.00 7.42 32.18
C VAL A 746 -19.99 5.90 32.01
N LYS A 747 -20.95 5.35 31.26
CA LYS A 747 -21.02 3.90 30.97
C LYS A 747 -19.81 3.43 30.17
N GLU A 748 -19.47 4.14 29.09
CA GLU A 748 -18.32 3.81 28.23
C GLU A 748 -17.01 3.89 29.02
N GLN A 749 -16.82 4.94 29.83
CA GLN A 749 -15.63 5.06 30.68
C GLN A 749 -15.56 3.93 31.71
N ALA A 750 -16.67 3.62 32.38
CA ALA A 750 -16.71 2.52 33.35
C ALA A 750 -16.44 1.16 32.69
N PHE A 751 -16.99 0.93 31.49
CA PHE A 751 -16.77 -0.28 30.70
C PHE A 751 -15.31 -0.47 30.32
N MET A 752 -14.66 0.57 29.79
CA MET A 752 -13.24 0.52 29.42
C MET A 752 -12.37 0.19 30.64
N LEU A 753 -12.58 0.91 31.75
CA LEU A 753 -11.82 0.67 32.97
C LEU A 753 -12.07 -0.71 33.57
N LEU A 754 -13.29 -1.25 33.47
CA LEU A 754 -13.57 -2.62 33.88
C LEU A 754 -12.78 -3.62 33.02
N CYS A 755 -12.78 -3.46 31.70
CA CYS A 755 -12.01 -4.34 30.81
C CYS A 755 -10.51 -4.30 31.15
N ASP A 756 -9.95 -3.11 31.36
CA ASP A 756 -8.53 -2.96 31.69
C ASP A 756 -8.19 -3.54 33.06
N LEU A 757 -8.98 -3.23 34.09
CA LEU A 757 -8.76 -3.76 35.45
C LEU A 757 -8.93 -5.28 35.50
N LEU A 758 -9.91 -5.83 34.79
CA LEU A 758 -10.10 -7.28 34.70
C LEU A 758 -8.93 -7.95 33.98
N MET A 759 -8.34 -7.31 32.97
CA MET A 759 -7.14 -7.78 32.31
C MET A 759 -5.93 -7.77 33.26
N ILE A 760 -5.69 -6.63 33.91
CA ILE A 760 -4.53 -6.39 34.77
C ILE A 760 -4.56 -7.27 36.02
N PHE A 761 -5.73 -7.38 36.67
CA PHE A 761 -5.92 -8.20 37.87
C PHE A 761 -6.38 -9.63 37.56
N SER A 762 -6.21 -10.10 36.33
CA SER A 762 -6.53 -11.49 35.95
C SER A 762 -5.53 -12.50 36.53
N HIS A 763 -5.77 -13.78 36.23
CA HIS A 763 -4.80 -14.84 36.50
C HIS A 763 -3.44 -14.62 35.79
N GLN A 764 -3.36 -13.76 34.77
CA GLN A 764 -2.09 -13.41 34.10
C GLN A 764 -1.17 -12.57 34.99
N LEU A 765 -1.68 -11.92 36.03
CA LEU A 765 -0.88 -11.13 36.97
C LEU A 765 0.22 -11.96 37.65
N VAL A 766 -0.07 -13.23 37.94
CA VAL A 766 0.89 -14.14 38.59
C VAL A 766 1.81 -14.86 37.61
N SER A 767 1.58 -14.72 36.30
CA SER A 767 2.46 -15.24 35.25
C SER A 767 3.84 -14.58 35.33
N GLY A 768 4.88 -15.32 34.94
CA GLY A 768 6.26 -14.82 34.91
C GLY A 768 6.99 -14.82 36.27
N GLY A 769 6.56 -15.63 37.23
CA GLY A 769 7.24 -15.79 38.53
C GLY A 769 6.74 -14.84 39.64
N ARG A 770 5.57 -14.21 39.45
CA ARG A 770 4.97 -13.24 40.39
C ARG A 770 3.89 -13.87 41.29
N GLU A 771 4.13 -15.08 41.77
CA GLU A 771 3.16 -15.84 42.59
C GLU A 771 2.72 -15.11 43.87
N GLY A 772 3.56 -14.22 44.41
CA GLY A 772 3.24 -13.39 45.58
C GLY A 772 2.04 -12.46 45.39
N LEU A 773 1.67 -12.16 44.13
CA LEU A 773 0.53 -11.29 43.80
C LEU A 773 -0.81 -12.04 43.71
N GLN A 774 -0.82 -13.37 43.91
CA GLN A 774 -2.04 -14.19 43.88
C GLN A 774 -3.22 -13.62 44.69
N PRO A 775 -3.04 -12.98 45.86
CA PRO A 775 -4.15 -12.38 46.61
C PRO A 775 -4.90 -11.26 45.88
N LEU A 776 -4.27 -10.61 44.89
CA LEU A 776 -4.83 -9.50 44.12
C LEU A 776 -5.66 -9.97 42.92
N VAL A 777 -5.53 -11.23 42.51
CA VAL A 777 -6.26 -11.79 41.37
C VAL A 777 -7.77 -11.68 41.60
N PHE A 778 -8.45 -11.14 40.59
CA PHE A 778 -9.90 -10.95 40.54
C PHE A 778 -10.46 -11.67 39.30
N ASN A 779 -11.47 -12.51 39.52
CA ASN A 779 -12.20 -13.18 38.44
C ASN A 779 -13.62 -12.61 38.41
N PRO A 780 -14.11 -12.14 37.25
CA PRO A 780 -15.47 -11.61 37.13
C PRO A 780 -16.48 -12.74 37.31
N ASP A 781 -17.56 -12.46 38.04
CA ASP A 781 -18.68 -13.40 38.16
C ASP A 781 -19.54 -13.39 36.89
N SER A 782 -20.45 -14.36 36.76
CA SER A 782 -21.33 -14.48 35.59
C SER A 782 -22.21 -13.25 35.37
N THR A 783 -22.51 -12.50 36.44
CA THR A 783 -23.32 -11.28 36.36
C THR A 783 -22.55 -10.20 35.62
N LEU A 784 -21.33 -9.90 36.07
CA LEU A 784 -20.46 -8.92 35.43
C LEU A 784 -20.11 -9.31 33.99
N GLN A 785 -19.81 -10.59 33.74
CA GLN A 785 -19.54 -11.06 32.36
C GLN A 785 -20.72 -10.77 31.41
N ASN A 786 -21.96 -11.02 31.85
CA ASN A 786 -23.15 -10.74 31.06
C ASN A 786 -23.42 -9.24 30.91
N GLU A 787 -23.20 -8.43 31.94
CA GLU A 787 -23.35 -6.97 31.87
C GLU A 787 -22.37 -6.36 30.85
N LEU A 788 -21.12 -6.83 30.82
CA LEU A 788 -20.13 -6.42 29.82
C LEU A 788 -20.52 -6.86 28.40
N LEU A 789 -21.01 -8.09 28.23
CA LEU A 789 -21.48 -8.56 26.93
C LEU A 789 -22.68 -7.73 26.43
N ASN A 790 -23.67 -7.49 27.30
CA ASN A 790 -24.84 -6.69 26.95
C ASN A 790 -24.44 -5.26 26.55
N PHE A 791 -23.48 -4.66 27.26
CA PHE A 791 -22.95 -3.35 26.88
C PHE A 791 -22.39 -3.37 25.44
N VAL A 792 -21.61 -4.39 25.07
CA VAL A 792 -21.09 -4.52 23.70
C VAL A 792 -22.23 -4.65 22.67
N LEU A 793 -23.25 -5.45 22.98
CA LEU A 793 -24.40 -5.63 22.08
C LEU A 793 -25.17 -4.31 21.87
N ASP A 794 -25.37 -3.53 22.94
CA ASP A 794 -26.15 -2.29 22.91
C ASP A 794 -25.38 -1.09 22.30
N HIS A 795 -24.05 -1.04 22.46
CA HIS A 795 -23.24 0.14 22.12
C HIS A 795 -22.30 -0.05 20.92
N VAL A 796 -22.03 -1.29 20.48
CA VAL A 796 -21.16 -1.57 19.32
C VAL A 796 -21.98 -1.97 18.09
N PHE A 797 -22.90 -2.93 18.22
CA PHE A 797 -23.61 -3.49 17.07
C PHE A 797 -24.94 -2.77 16.80
N ILE A 798 -24.86 -1.53 16.32
CA ILE A 798 -26.00 -0.64 16.02
C ILE A 798 -26.35 -0.70 14.52
N ASP A 799 -27.62 -0.62 14.11
CA ASP A 799 -28.02 -0.69 12.70
C ASP A 799 -27.66 0.60 11.92
N GLN A 800 -27.09 0.44 10.72
CA GLN A 800 -26.61 1.55 9.87
C GLN A 800 -27.74 2.45 9.34
N ASP A 801 -28.97 1.94 9.30
CA ASP A 801 -30.16 2.69 8.86
C ASP A 801 -30.67 3.68 9.93
N ASP A 802 -30.31 3.48 11.21
CA ASP A 802 -30.66 4.41 12.29
C ASP A 802 -29.73 5.64 12.33
N GLU A 803 -28.51 5.54 11.78
CA GLU A 803 -27.58 6.69 11.63
C GLU A 803 -27.90 7.56 10.40
N SER A 804 -28.56 7.00 9.37
CA SER A 804 -28.84 7.70 8.12
C SER A 804 -30.14 8.52 8.13
N GLN A 805 -31.00 8.36 9.15
CA GLN A 805 -32.23 9.15 9.27
C GLN A 805 -32.04 10.52 9.94
N SER A 806 -30.87 10.83 10.52
CA SER A 806 -30.66 12.09 11.25
C SER A 806 -29.87 13.17 10.53
N MET A 807 -29.06 12.90 9.50
CA MET A 807 -28.25 13.94 8.85
C MET A 807 -27.93 13.56 7.40
N GLU A 808 -28.63 14.18 6.44
CA GLU A 808 -28.21 14.25 5.04
C GLU A 808 -27.41 15.56 4.85
N GLY A 809 -26.10 15.49 4.53
CA GLY A 809 -25.54 16.51 3.63
C GLY A 809 -24.08 16.98 3.69
N ASP A 810 -23.31 16.80 4.77
CA ASP A 810 -22.02 17.54 4.90
C ASP A 810 -20.76 16.65 5.06
N GLU A 811 -19.62 17.07 4.50
CA GLU A 811 -18.32 16.37 4.60
C GLU A 811 -17.79 16.30 6.05
N GLU A 812 -18.22 17.20 6.94
CA GLU A 812 -18.01 17.12 8.41
C GLU A 812 -18.59 15.81 9.00
N ASP A 813 -19.56 15.17 8.33
CA ASP A 813 -20.16 13.92 8.82
C ASP A 813 -19.25 12.70 8.62
N GLU A 814 -18.31 12.68 7.65
CA GLU A 814 -17.45 11.50 7.43
C GLU A 814 -16.38 11.36 8.52
N ALA A 815 -15.70 12.46 8.90
CA ALA A 815 -14.70 12.45 9.97
C ALA A 815 -15.31 12.04 11.32
N ASN A 816 -16.47 12.60 11.67
CA ASN A 816 -17.21 12.27 12.89
C ASN A 816 -17.68 10.80 12.90
N LYS A 817 -18.13 10.26 11.76
CA LYS A 817 -18.48 8.83 11.62
C LYS A 817 -17.27 7.94 11.84
N ILE A 818 -16.10 8.33 11.31
CA ILE A 818 -14.84 7.58 11.50
C ILE A 818 -14.41 7.58 12.97
N GLU A 819 -14.48 8.72 13.66
CA GLU A 819 -14.15 8.81 15.08
C GLU A 819 -15.09 7.95 15.94
N ALA A 820 -16.40 8.05 15.71
CA ALA A 820 -17.39 7.22 16.39
C ALA A 820 -17.19 5.72 16.11
N LEU A 821 -16.82 5.36 14.88
CA LEU A 821 -16.45 3.99 14.53
C LEU A 821 -15.18 3.55 15.27
N HIS A 822 -14.13 4.36 15.31
CA HIS A 822 -12.90 4.08 16.06
C HIS A 822 -13.18 3.80 17.55
N LYS A 823 -14.03 4.62 18.16
CA LYS A 823 -14.46 4.44 19.54
C LYS A 823 -15.16 3.09 19.76
N ARG A 824 -16.14 2.74 18.90
CA ARG A 824 -16.83 1.44 18.95
C ARG A 824 -15.87 0.26 18.73
N ARG A 825 -14.90 0.40 17.81
CA ARG A 825 -13.86 -0.60 17.57
C ARG A 825 -13.01 -0.82 18.82
N ASN A 826 -12.67 0.24 19.55
CA ASN A 826 -11.92 0.13 20.80
C ASN A 826 -12.72 -0.61 21.88
N LEU A 827 -14.01 -0.28 22.06
CA LEU A 827 -14.91 -0.98 22.98
C LEU A 827 -14.99 -2.49 22.68
N LEU A 828 -15.14 -2.85 21.39
CA LEU A 828 -15.19 -4.25 20.98
C LEU A 828 -13.86 -4.98 21.24
N ALA A 829 -12.73 -4.33 20.90
CA ALA A 829 -11.41 -4.88 21.14
C ALA A 829 -11.16 -5.10 22.64
N ALA A 830 -11.56 -4.16 23.49
CA ALA A 830 -11.46 -4.25 24.95
C ALA A 830 -12.12 -5.54 25.48
N PHE A 831 -13.36 -5.83 25.07
CA PHE A 831 -14.05 -7.06 25.47
C PHE A 831 -13.45 -8.32 24.83
N CYS A 832 -13.08 -8.26 23.54
CA CYS A 832 -12.47 -9.40 22.85
C CYS A 832 -11.14 -9.82 23.49
N LYS A 833 -10.36 -8.87 24.02
CA LYS A 833 -9.16 -9.17 24.82
C LYS A 833 -9.52 -10.08 26.01
N LEU A 834 -10.62 -9.81 26.73
CA LEU A 834 -11.04 -10.63 27.88
C LEU A 834 -11.36 -12.08 27.50
N ILE A 835 -11.94 -12.30 26.31
CA ILE A 835 -12.20 -13.65 25.78
C ILE A 835 -10.88 -14.36 25.41
N ILE A 836 -9.99 -13.67 24.71
CA ILE A 836 -8.73 -14.25 24.21
C ILE A 836 -7.83 -14.70 25.36
N TYR A 837 -7.80 -13.92 26.45
CA TYR A 837 -6.98 -14.19 27.63
C TYR A 837 -7.70 -14.98 28.73
N ASP A 838 -8.83 -15.64 28.42
CA ASP A 838 -9.55 -16.55 29.34
C ASP A 838 -9.98 -15.89 30.66
N ILE A 839 -10.46 -14.64 30.57
CA ILE A 839 -11.04 -13.87 31.70
C ILE A 839 -12.57 -13.92 31.64
N VAL A 840 -13.12 -13.89 30.43
CA VAL A 840 -14.53 -14.10 30.13
C VAL A 840 -14.66 -15.44 29.39
N ASP A 841 -15.70 -16.20 29.72
CA ASP A 841 -15.91 -17.52 29.14
C ASP A 841 -16.05 -17.44 27.61
N MET A 842 -15.29 -18.27 26.87
CA MET A 842 -15.29 -18.28 25.40
C MET A 842 -16.67 -18.39 24.72
N PRO A 843 -17.68 -19.09 25.28
CA PRO A 843 -19.05 -19.08 24.74
C PRO A 843 -19.68 -17.69 24.59
N ALA A 844 -19.27 -16.68 25.38
CA ALA A 844 -19.73 -15.30 25.22
C ALA A 844 -19.37 -14.72 23.84
N ALA A 845 -18.31 -15.23 23.20
CA ALA A 845 -17.95 -14.82 21.84
C ALA A 845 -18.97 -15.26 20.79
N ALA A 846 -19.92 -16.15 21.13
CA ALA A 846 -20.94 -16.59 20.19
C ALA A 846 -21.79 -15.42 19.69
N ASP A 847 -22.18 -14.54 20.61
CA ASP A 847 -22.94 -13.31 20.35
C ASP A 847 -22.15 -12.24 19.61
N ILE A 848 -20.81 -12.38 19.51
CA ILE A 848 -19.95 -11.51 18.69
C ILE A 848 -19.74 -12.10 17.30
N PHE A 849 -19.39 -13.39 17.23
CA PHE A 849 -19.09 -14.08 15.98
C PHE A 849 -20.27 -14.07 15.01
N LYS A 850 -21.51 -14.09 15.51
CA LYS A 850 -22.72 -13.98 14.67
C LYS A 850 -22.77 -12.68 13.85
N HIS A 851 -22.11 -11.62 14.29
CA HIS A 851 -22.06 -10.32 13.61
C HIS A 851 -20.95 -10.20 12.55
N TYR A 852 -20.10 -11.24 12.38
CA TYR A 852 -18.94 -11.21 11.47
C TYR A 852 -19.27 -10.79 10.04
N MET A 853 -20.43 -11.20 9.52
CA MET A 853 -20.84 -10.84 8.17
C MET A 853 -21.55 -9.49 8.09
N LYS A 854 -22.48 -9.23 9.01
CA LYS A 854 -23.28 -7.99 9.03
C LYS A 854 -22.40 -6.75 9.19
N TYR A 855 -21.39 -6.81 10.05
CA TYR A 855 -20.48 -5.70 10.35
C TYR A 855 -19.05 -5.93 9.83
N TYR A 856 -18.91 -6.61 8.68
CA TYR A 856 -17.59 -7.00 8.18
C TYR A 856 -16.67 -5.79 7.90
N ASN A 857 -17.22 -4.68 7.41
CA ASN A 857 -16.44 -3.46 7.12
C ASN A 857 -15.94 -2.75 8.38
N ASP A 858 -16.72 -2.82 9.46
CA ASP A 858 -16.52 -2.04 10.69
C ASP A 858 -15.67 -2.83 11.70
N TYR A 859 -15.96 -4.12 11.85
CA TYR A 859 -15.43 -4.99 12.91
C TYR A 859 -14.83 -6.31 12.40
N GLY A 860 -14.85 -6.55 11.08
CA GLY A 860 -14.50 -7.86 10.52
C GLY A 860 -13.07 -8.32 10.83
N ASP A 861 -12.11 -7.41 10.93
CA ASP A 861 -10.74 -7.73 11.31
C ASP A 861 -10.61 -8.11 12.80
N ILE A 862 -11.21 -7.33 13.71
CA ILE A 862 -11.23 -7.60 15.16
C ILE A 862 -11.88 -8.97 15.45
N ILE A 863 -13.04 -9.23 14.85
CA ILE A 863 -13.76 -10.50 15.03
C ILE A 863 -12.96 -11.67 14.47
N LYS A 864 -12.34 -11.50 13.29
CA LYS A 864 -11.51 -12.53 12.66
C LYS A 864 -10.28 -12.87 13.50
N GLU A 865 -9.61 -11.88 14.08
CA GLU A 865 -8.45 -12.11 14.93
C GLU A 865 -8.86 -12.79 16.24
N THR A 866 -9.96 -12.37 16.85
CA THR A 866 -10.55 -13.02 18.03
C THR A 866 -10.88 -14.49 17.76
N LEU A 867 -11.49 -14.80 16.62
CA LEU A 867 -11.73 -16.18 16.17
C LEU A 867 -10.41 -16.94 15.99
N SER A 868 -9.40 -16.32 15.37
CA SER A 868 -8.09 -16.95 15.17
C SER A 868 -7.42 -17.30 16.50
N LYS A 869 -7.42 -16.39 17.47
CA LYS A 869 -6.80 -16.55 18.80
C LYS A 869 -7.55 -17.57 19.65
N THR A 870 -8.88 -17.50 19.74
CA THR A 870 -9.69 -18.50 20.45
C THR A 870 -9.48 -19.91 19.90
N ARG A 871 -9.38 -20.06 18.57
CA ARG A 871 -9.04 -21.34 17.92
C ARG A 871 -7.63 -21.83 18.23
N GLN A 872 -6.66 -20.93 18.40
CA GLN A 872 -5.29 -21.29 18.80
C GLN A 872 -5.25 -21.78 20.24
N THR A 873 -6.03 -21.15 21.13
CA THR A 873 -6.16 -21.52 22.54
C THR A 873 -6.89 -22.86 22.71
N ASP A 874 -8.11 -22.99 22.17
CA ASP A 874 -8.89 -24.23 22.22
C ASP A 874 -9.74 -24.40 20.94
N LYS A 875 -9.31 -25.33 20.09
CA LYS A 875 -9.99 -25.63 18.81
C LYS A 875 -11.39 -26.20 19.00
N ILE A 876 -11.59 -27.04 20.03
CA ILE A 876 -12.86 -27.74 20.23
C ILE A 876 -13.87 -26.75 20.79
N LEU A 877 -13.49 -25.99 21.83
CA LEU A 877 -14.36 -24.98 22.40
C LEU A 877 -14.68 -23.88 21.38
N CYS A 878 -13.70 -23.42 20.60
CA CYS A 878 -13.94 -22.48 19.51
C CYS A 878 -14.98 -23.02 18.51
N ALA A 879 -14.87 -24.28 18.10
CA ALA A 879 -15.84 -24.90 17.19
C ALA A 879 -17.25 -24.99 17.81
N LYS A 880 -17.35 -25.25 19.12
CA LYS A 880 -18.63 -25.19 19.86
C LYS A 880 -19.22 -23.79 19.91
N THR A 881 -18.38 -22.77 20.12
CA THR A 881 -18.81 -21.37 20.11
C THR A 881 -19.28 -20.94 18.71
N LEU A 882 -18.58 -21.35 17.64
CA LEU A 882 -18.98 -21.05 16.26
C LEU A 882 -20.35 -21.64 15.90
N ILE A 883 -20.62 -22.90 16.30
CA ILE A 883 -21.93 -23.49 16.06
C ILE A 883 -23.00 -22.84 16.93
N LEU A 884 -22.67 -22.45 18.16
CA LEU A 884 -23.57 -21.70 19.03
C LEU A 884 -23.99 -20.36 18.40
N SER A 885 -23.06 -19.62 17.77
CA SER A 885 -23.39 -18.40 17.02
C SER A 885 -24.41 -18.63 15.92
N LEU A 886 -24.21 -19.70 15.13
CA LEU A 886 -25.13 -20.05 14.05
C LEU A 886 -26.49 -20.51 14.60
N GLN A 887 -26.50 -21.22 15.73
CA GLN A 887 -27.73 -21.63 16.41
C GLN A 887 -28.51 -20.42 16.95
N GLN A 888 -27.83 -19.41 17.51
CA GLN A 888 -28.44 -18.17 17.97
C GLN A 888 -29.09 -17.41 16.80
N LEU A 889 -28.36 -17.16 15.71
CA LEU A 889 -28.91 -16.54 14.50
C LEU A 889 -30.10 -17.29 13.92
N PHE A 890 -30.04 -18.62 13.94
CA PHE A 890 -31.13 -19.45 13.44
C PHE A 890 -32.37 -19.35 14.33
N ASN A 891 -32.20 -19.26 15.66
CA ASN A 891 -33.33 -19.04 16.57
C ASN A 891 -33.93 -17.64 16.44
N GLU A 892 -33.10 -16.60 16.26
CA GLU A 892 -33.55 -15.23 15.97
C GLU A 892 -34.41 -15.22 14.70
N LEU A 893 -33.95 -15.88 13.64
CA LEU A 893 -34.70 -16.03 12.39
C LEU A 893 -36.05 -16.76 12.58
N LEU A 894 -36.07 -17.83 13.38
CA LEU A 894 -37.30 -18.55 13.71
C LEU A 894 -38.27 -17.71 14.55
N GLN A 895 -37.75 -16.83 15.40
CA GLN A 895 -38.57 -15.92 16.21
C GLN A 895 -39.26 -14.87 15.33
N ASP A 896 -38.56 -14.36 14.32
CA ASP A 896 -39.07 -13.32 13.41
C ASP A 896 -40.03 -13.88 12.34
N GLN A 897 -39.68 -15.01 11.72
CA GLN A 897 -40.41 -15.57 10.58
C GLN A 897 -41.31 -16.78 10.93
N GLY A 898 -41.17 -17.32 12.14
CA GLY A 898 -41.85 -18.54 12.57
C GLY A 898 -41.21 -19.84 12.04
N PRO A 899 -41.81 -21.00 12.35
CA PRO A 899 -41.22 -22.32 12.06
C PRO A 899 -41.23 -22.74 10.58
N ASN A 900 -41.96 -22.03 9.72
CA ASN A 900 -42.05 -22.33 8.29
C ASN A 900 -41.16 -21.38 7.49
N LEU A 901 -39.84 -21.58 7.60
CA LEU A 901 -38.85 -20.74 6.93
C LEU A 901 -38.91 -20.89 5.41
N ASP A 902 -38.87 -19.77 4.70
CA ASP A 902 -38.52 -19.77 3.29
C ASP A 902 -37.01 -20.00 3.15
N ARG A 903 -36.65 -21.21 2.72
CA ARG A 903 -35.26 -21.65 2.55
C ARG A 903 -34.52 -20.91 1.42
N THR A 904 -35.25 -20.20 0.56
CA THR A 904 -34.70 -19.35 -0.49
C THR A 904 -34.53 -17.88 -0.06
N SER A 905 -34.94 -17.54 1.17
CA SER A 905 -34.80 -16.18 1.68
C SER A 905 -33.33 -15.77 1.81
N SER A 906 -33.09 -14.47 1.62
CA SER A 906 -31.77 -13.84 1.81
C SER A 906 -31.23 -14.07 3.22
N HIS A 907 -32.09 -14.11 4.25
CA HIS A 907 -31.70 -14.35 5.64
C HIS A 907 -31.13 -15.76 5.85
N VAL A 908 -31.79 -16.81 5.32
CA VAL A 908 -31.27 -18.19 5.39
C VAL A 908 -29.96 -18.31 4.60
N SER A 909 -29.90 -17.69 3.41
CA SER A 909 -28.67 -17.66 2.60
C SER A 909 -27.52 -16.96 3.32
N GLY A 910 -27.80 -15.88 4.06
CA GLY A 910 -26.82 -15.15 4.86
C GLY A 910 -26.20 -16.01 5.96
N ILE A 911 -27.01 -16.79 6.69
CA ILE A 911 -26.51 -17.71 7.73
C ILE A 911 -25.65 -18.82 7.09
N LYS A 912 -26.05 -19.36 5.93
CA LYS A 912 -25.25 -20.34 5.19
C LYS A 912 -23.91 -19.78 4.73
N GLU A 913 -23.91 -18.56 4.21
CA GLU A 913 -22.67 -17.87 3.80
C GLU A 913 -21.73 -17.65 4.99
N LEU A 914 -22.26 -17.22 6.15
CA LEU A 914 -21.47 -17.12 7.38
C LEU A 914 -20.88 -18.48 7.79
N ALA A 915 -21.68 -19.54 7.75
CA ALA A 915 -21.24 -20.90 8.04
C ALA A 915 -20.12 -21.38 7.09
N ARG A 916 -20.25 -21.08 5.79
CA ARG A 916 -19.21 -21.35 4.80
C ARG A 916 -17.90 -20.64 5.13
N ARG A 917 -17.96 -19.36 5.54
CA ARG A 917 -16.77 -18.61 5.99
C ARG A 917 -16.17 -19.19 7.26
N PHE A 918 -16.98 -19.58 8.25
CA PHE A 918 -16.50 -20.29 9.43
C PHE A 918 -15.84 -21.63 9.08
N ALA A 919 -16.38 -22.39 8.13
CA ALA A 919 -15.77 -23.64 7.68
C ALA A 919 -14.35 -23.43 7.11
N LEU A 920 -14.11 -22.33 6.39
CA LEU A 920 -12.77 -21.98 5.88
C LEU A 920 -11.75 -21.73 6.99
N THR A 921 -12.18 -21.36 8.20
CA THR A 921 -11.28 -21.14 9.33
C THR A 921 -10.62 -22.43 9.81
N PHE A 922 -11.13 -23.62 9.53
CA PHE A 922 -10.45 -24.87 9.92
C PHE A 922 -9.24 -25.22 9.03
N GLY A 923 -8.94 -24.43 8.00
CA GLY A 923 -7.79 -24.62 7.11
C GLY A 923 -7.91 -25.80 6.15
N LEU A 924 -6.77 -26.22 5.58
CA LEU A 924 -6.66 -27.38 4.69
C LEU A 924 -6.21 -28.65 5.42
N ASP A 925 -5.55 -28.51 6.58
CA ASP A 925 -5.07 -29.64 7.37
C ASP A 925 -6.20 -30.21 8.24
N GLN A 926 -7.02 -31.08 7.61
CA GLN A 926 -8.17 -31.73 8.24
C GLN A 926 -7.79 -32.64 9.42
N ILE A 927 -6.52 -33.05 9.53
CA ILE A 927 -6.05 -33.91 10.63
C ILE A 927 -5.99 -33.10 11.92
N LYS A 928 -5.47 -31.86 11.87
CA LYS A 928 -5.31 -30.98 13.04
C LYS A 928 -6.61 -30.42 13.61
N THR A 929 -7.69 -30.43 12.83
CA THR A 929 -9.01 -29.87 13.20
C THR A 929 -10.10 -30.94 13.28
N ARG A 930 -9.74 -32.19 13.04
CA ARG A 930 -10.60 -33.38 13.01
C ARG A 930 -11.64 -33.42 14.14
N GLU A 931 -11.18 -33.38 15.39
CA GLU A 931 -12.05 -33.53 16.57
C GLU A 931 -12.97 -32.32 16.77
N ALA A 932 -12.48 -31.12 16.49
CA ALA A 932 -13.25 -29.89 16.58
C ALA A 932 -14.42 -29.90 15.57
N VAL A 933 -14.14 -30.23 14.31
CA VAL A 933 -15.17 -30.33 13.26
C VAL A 933 -16.16 -31.45 13.57
N ALA A 934 -15.69 -32.63 14.01
CA ALA A 934 -16.58 -33.72 14.41
C ALA A 934 -17.51 -33.34 15.58
N THR A 935 -17.01 -32.55 16.54
CA THR A 935 -17.80 -32.03 17.67
C THR A 935 -18.83 -31.01 17.21
N LEU A 936 -18.44 -30.08 16.34
CA LEU A 936 -19.33 -29.11 15.70
C LEU A 936 -20.53 -29.79 15.03
N HIS A 937 -20.29 -30.88 14.30
CA HIS A 937 -21.35 -31.66 13.67
C HIS A 937 -22.28 -32.34 14.67
N LYS A 938 -21.77 -32.85 15.80
CA LYS A 938 -22.62 -33.47 16.83
C LYS A 938 -23.55 -32.44 17.46
N ASP A 939 -23.02 -31.30 17.87
CA ASP A 939 -23.77 -30.22 18.51
C ASP A 939 -24.82 -29.63 17.53
N GLY A 940 -24.47 -29.50 16.25
CA GLY A 940 -25.42 -29.10 15.20
C GLY A 940 -26.54 -30.10 14.94
N ILE A 941 -26.25 -31.41 14.96
CA ILE A 941 -27.27 -32.48 14.85
C ILE A 941 -28.21 -32.43 16.06
N GLU A 942 -27.68 -32.34 17.27
CA GLU A 942 -28.49 -32.25 18.49
C GLU A 942 -29.44 -31.05 18.45
N PHE A 943 -28.96 -29.90 17.97
CA PHE A 943 -29.80 -28.72 17.80
C PHE A 943 -30.91 -28.91 16.75
N ALA A 944 -30.61 -29.52 15.61
CA ALA A 944 -31.59 -29.76 14.53
C ALA A 944 -32.78 -30.64 14.98
N PHE A 945 -32.54 -31.57 15.92
CA PHE A 945 -33.55 -32.49 16.45
C PHE A 945 -34.04 -32.13 17.87
N LYS A 946 -33.65 -30.97 18.42
CA LYS A 946 -33.95 -30.58 19.80
C LYS A 946 -35.44 -30.48 20.10
N TYR A 947 -36.22 -29.94 19.16
CA TYR A 947 -37.66 -29.73 19.31
C TYR A 947 -38.45 -30.52 18.26
N GLN A 948 -39.29 -31.45 18.74
CA GLN A 948 -40.22 -32.18 17.88
C GLN A 948 -41.34 -31.27 17.37
N ASN A 949 -41.90 -31.59 16.20
CA ASN A 949 -42.99 -30.81 15.64
C ASN A 949 -44.28 -31.02 16.45
N PRO A 950 -44.94 -29.95 16.93
CA PRO A 950 -46.20 -30.06 17.67
C PRO A 950 -47.34 -30.72 16.88
N ARG A 951 -47.26 -30.72 15.55
CA ARG A 951 -48.25 -31.34 14.65
C ARG A 951 -48.12 -32.87 14.55
N GLY A 952 -47.10 -33.45 15.17
CA GLY A 952 -46.85 -34.89 15.22
C GLY A 952 -45.56 -35.32 14.54
N PRO A 953 -45.16 -36.60 14.71
CA PRO A 953 -43.89 -37.15 14.19
C PRO A 953 -43.85 -37.22 12.66
N GLU A 954 -44.99 -37.00 12.00
CA GLU A 954 -45.10 -36.95 10.55
C GLU A 954 -44.67 -35.61 9.94
N PHE A 955 -44.37 -34.60 10.76
CA PHE A 955 -43.89 -33.31 10.30
C PHE A 955 -42.40 -33.15 10.66
N PRO A 956 -41.62 -32.41 9.85
CA PRO A 956 -40.19 -32.21 10.13
C PRO A 956 -40.00 -31.52 11.49
N PRO A 957 -38.96 -31.89 12.26
CA PRO A 957 -38.56 -31.15 13.46
C PRO A 957 -38.42 -29.65 13.19
N ILE A 958 -38.69 -28.81 14.19
CA ILE A 958 -38.73 -27.35 14.02
C ILE A 958 -37.40 -26.82 13.45
N ASN A 959 -36.28 -27.38 13.91
CA ASN A 959 -34.94 -26.91 13.55
C ASN A 959 -34.30 -27.71 12.39
N LEU A 960 -35.07 -28.53 11.65
CA LEU A 960 -34.50 -29.44 10.64
C LEU A 960 -33.72 -28.70 9.55
N ALA A 961 -34.17 -27.50 9.16
CA ALA A 961 -33.51 -26.68 8.14
C ALA A 961 -32.09 -26.24 8.52
N PHE A 962 -31.73 -26.26 9.81
CA PHE A 962 -30.36 -25.98 10.27
C PHE A 962 -29.33 -26.96 9.71
N LEU A 963 -29.74 -28.17 9.28
CA LEU A 963 -28.84 -29.11 8.62
C LEU A 963 -28.29 -28.59 7.29
N GLU A 964 -28.98 -27.65 6.62
CA GLU A 964 -28.42 -26.99 5.43
C GLU A 964 -27.23 -26.09 5.80
N VAL A 965 -27.32 -25.37 6.92
CA VAL A 965 -26.20 -24.57 7.46
C VAL A 965 -25.05 -25.49 7.88
N LEU A 966 -25.37 -26.60 8.56
CA LEU A 966 -24.38 -27.58 9.00
C LEU A 966 -23.67 -28.28 7.83
N SER A 967 -24.34 -28.38 6.67
CA SER A 967 -23.79 -29.03 5.49
C SER A 967 -22.55 -28.32 4.92
N GLU A 968 -22.42 -27.01 5.13
CA GLU A 968 -21.25 -26.22 4.72
C GLU A 968 -19.94 -26.70 5.37
N PHE A 969 -20.02 -27.29 6.57
CA PHE A 969 -18.87 -27.83 7.30
C PHE A 969 -18.49 -29.25 6.87
N SER A 970 -19.38 -29.96 6.18
CA SER A 970 -19.18 -31.39 5.85
C SER A 970 -17.98 -31.65 4.93
N SER A 971 -17.55 -30.66 4.15
CA SER A 971 -16.35 -30.69 3.32
C SER A 971 -15.05 -30.73 4.14
N LYS A 972 -15.09 -30.31 5.40
CA LYS A 972 -13.95 -30.29 6.32
C LYS A 972 -13.81 -31.57 7.15
N LEU A 973 -14.79 -32.47 7.10
CA LEU A 973 -14.69 -33.80 7.70
C LEU A 973 -13.84 -34.75 6.83
N ILE A 974 -12.92 -35.47 7.46
CA ILE A 974 -12.26 -36.59 6.81
C ILE A 974 -13.25 -37.75 6.60
N ARG A 975 -12.94 -38.61 5.63
CA ARG A 975 -13.77 -39.78 5.26
C ARG A 975 -14.14 -40.68 6.45
N GLN A 976 -13.21 -40.88 7.39
CA GLN A 976 -13.47 -41.71 8.57
C GLN A 976 -14.54 -41.09 9.48
N ASP A 977 -14.49 -39.77 9.69
CA ASP A 977 -15.42 -39.08 10.57
C ASP A 977 -16.75 -38.81 9.92
N LYS A 978 -16.81 -38.67 8.59
CA LYS A 978 -18.09 -38.67 7.87
C LYS A 978 -18.95 -39.89 8.23
N LYS A 979 -18.34 -41.09 8.31
CA LYS A 979 -19.03 -42.32 8.74
C LYS A 979 -19.46 -42.25 10.21
N THR A 980 -18.60 -41.73 11.08
CA THR A 980 -18.91 -41.56 12.51
C THR A 980 -20.05 -40.58 12.75
N VAL A 981 -20.04 -39.43 12.07
CA VAL A 981 -21.08 -38.40 12.10
C VAL A 981 -22.38 -38.92 11.50
N HIS A 982 -22.33 -39.66 10.38
CA HIS A 982 -23.51 -40.32 9.83
C HIS A 982 -24.12 -41.33 10.81
N SER A 983 -23.31 -42.17 11.44
CA SER A 983 -23.78 -43.11 12.48
C SER A 983 -24.34 -42.39 13.72
N TYR A 984 -23.89 -41.17 13.99
CA TYR A 984 -24.45 -40.32 15.04
C TYR A 984 -25.81 -39.76 14.65
N LEU A 985 -25.94 -39.24 13.42
CA LEU A 985 -27.18 -38.74 12.84
C LEU A 985 -28.29 -39.80 12.85
N GLU A 986 -27.97 -41.06 12.51
CA GLU A 986 -28.93 -42.17 12.50
C GLU A 986 -29.61 -42.41 13.85
N LYS A 987 -28.98 -42.03 14.98
CA LYS A 987 -29.58 -42.17 16.32
C LYS A 987 -30.78 -41.25 16.54
N PHE A 988 -30.89 -40.18 15.76
CA PHE A 988 -31.98 -39.19 15.82
C PHE A 988 -33.03 -39.41 14.74
N MET A 989 -32.72 -40.23 13.72
CA MET A 989 -33.63 -40.51 12.61
C MET A 989 -34.55 -41.70 12.92
N SER A 990 -35.83 -41.60 12.57
CA SER A 990 -36.73 -42.77 12.53
C SER A 990 -36.72 -43.43 11.14
N GLU A 991 -37.18 -44.68 11.04
CA GLU A 991 -37.36 -45.37 9.75
C GLU A 991 -38.26 -44.56 8.81
N SER A 992 -39.35 -43.99 9.35
CA SER A 992 -40.27 -43.15 8.59
C SER A 992 -39.66 -41.85 8.05
N MET A 993 -38.65 -41.29 8.70
CA MET A 993 -37.95 -40.07 8.23
C MET A 993 -36.98 -40.38 7.09
N SER A 994 -36.39 -41.57 7.09
CA SER A 994 -35.39 -41.99 6.10
C SER A 994 -36.00 -42.26 4.71
N GLU A 995 -37.28 -42.62 4.68
CA GLU A 995 -38.03 -42.96 3.47
C GLU A 995 -38.71 -41.75 2.81
N ARG A 996 -38.84 -40.63 3.53
CA ARG A 996 -39.48 -39.40 3.00
C ARG A 996 -38.60 -38.72 1.95
N ARG A 997 -39.26 -38.13 0.96
CA ARG A 997 -38.65 -37.47 -0.20
C ARG A 997 -39.27 -36.11 -0.54
N GLU A 998 -40.16 -35.60 0.30
CA GLU A 998 -40.80 -34.30 0.12
C GLU A 998 -39.82 -33.15 0.34
N ASP A 999 -40.05 -32.01 -0.31
CA ASP A 999 -39.16 -30.84 -0.26
C ASP A 999 -38.87 -30.34 1.16
N VAL A 1000 -39.82 -30.49 2.08
CA VAL A 1000 -39.67 -30.09 3.49
C VAL A 1000 -38.65 -30.94 4.25
N TRP A 1001 -38.25 -32.10 3.73
CA TRP A 1001 -37.21 -32.98 4.28
C TRP A 1001 -35.86 -32.86 3.56
N LEU A 1002 -35.77 -32.01 2.53
CA LEU A 1002 -34.55 -31.81 1.74
C LEU A 1002 -33.30 -31.47 2.58
N PRO A 1003 -33.36 -30.64 3.66
CA PRO A 1003 -32.21 -30.40 4.54
C PRO A 1003 -31.54 -31.67 5.05
N LEU A 1004 -32.35 -32.65 5.48
CA LEU A 1004 -31.87 -33.93 6.00
C LEU A 1004 -31.28 -34.79 4.89
N ILE A 1005 -31.93 -34.82 3.72
CA ILE A 1005 -31.47 -35.59 2.56
C ILE A 1005 -30.12 -35.05 2.08
N SER A 1006 -30.00 -33.74 1.88
CA SER A 1006 -28.78 -33.08 1.42
C SER A 1006 -27.61 -33.25 2.40
N TYR A 1007 -27.86 -33.04 3.70
CA TYR A 1007 -26.82 -33.24 4.71
C TYR A 1007 -26.40 -34.71 4.84
N ARG A 1008 -27.34 -35.66 4.78
CA ARG A 1008 -27.01 -37.08 4.77
C ARG A 1008 -26.18 -37.44 3.54
N ASN A 1009 -26.55 -36.94 2.37
CA ASN A 1009 -25.80 -37.17 1.14
C ASN A 1009 -24.37 -36.64 1.23
N SER A 1010 -24.15 -35.44 1.79
CA SER A 1010 -22.80 -34.87 1.91
C SER A 1010 -21.86 -35.69 2.81
N LEU A 1011 -22.41 -36.46 3.76
CA LEU A 1011 -21.68 -37.41 4.59
C LEU A 1011 -21.43 -38.76 3.90
N LEU A 1012 -22.27 -39.14 2.93
CA LEU A 1012 -22.18 -40.41 2.18
C LEU A 1012 -21.34 -40.29 0.90
N THR A 1013 -21.34 -39.13 0.23
CA THR A 1013 -20.46 -38.84 -0.91
C THR A 1013 -19.00 -38.85 -0.45
N GLY A 1014 -18.30 -39.90 -0.87
CA GLY A 1014 -17.03 -40.37 -0.35
C GLY A 1014 -16.97 -41.91 -0.25
N GLY A 1015 -18.10 -42.60 -0.41
CA GLY A 1015 -18.16 -44.04 -0.72
C GLY A 1015 -17.99 -44.26 -2.22
N ASP A 1016 -16.95 -45.03 -2.59
CA ASP A 1016 -16.80 -45.69 -3.88
C ASP A 1016 -16.52 -44.83 -5.13
N GLU A 1017 -15.29 -44.28 -5.27
CA GLU A 1017 -14.59 -44.29 -6.58
C GLU A 1017 -13.08 -43.95 -6.60
N ASP A 1018 -12.41 -43.61 -5.49
CA ASP A 1018 -10.95 -43.35 -5.51
C ASP A 1018 -10.10 -44.45 -4.87
N HIS A 1019 -10.19 -45.67 -5.40
CA HIS A 1019 -9.07 -46.60 -5.22
C HIS A 1019 -8.91 -47.52 -6.43
N MET A 1020 -7.70 -47.43 -7.00
CA MET A 1020 -7.03 -48.33 -7.94
C MET A 1020 -7.04 -47.86 -9.40
N SER A 1021 -5.89 -47.34 -9.86
CA SER A 1021 -4.80 -48.28 -10.12
C SER A 1021 -3.47 -47.58 -10.44
N VAL A 1022 -2.46 -47.85 -9.61
CA VAL A 1022 -1.09 -47.98 -10.13
C VAL A 1022 -0.73 -49.43 -9.91
N THR A 1023 -0.92 -50.25 -10.95
CA THR A 1023 0.15 -51.05 -11.58
C THR A 1023 -0.45 -52.12 -12.49
N SER A 1024 -0.11 -51.97 -13.77
CA SER A 1024 0.14 -53.02 -14.78
C SER A 1024 -0.93 -54.07 -15.07
N GLY A 1025 -1.41 -54.04 -16.31
CA GLY A 1025 -2.13 -55.15 -16.91
C GLY A 1025 -1.22 -56.38 -17.14
N SER A 1026 -1.78 -57.57 -16.89
CA SER A 1026 -1.87 -58.63 -17.90
C SER A 1026 -2.72 -59.81 -17.38
N SER A 1027 -3.73 -60.13 -18.18
CA SER A 1027 -4.36 -61.43 -18.45
C SER A 1027 -4.41 -62.55 -17.37
N SER A 1028 -5.62 -62.76 -16.87
CA SER A 1028 -6.43 -64.00 -16.79
C SER A 1028 -5.89 -65.36 -16.27
N LYS A 1029 -6.76 -65.97 -15.44
CA LYS A 1029 -7.05 -67.40 -15.13
C LYS A 1029 -6.45 -68.09 -13.89
N ALA A 1030 -7.40 -68.39 -12.98
CA ALA A 1030 -7.65 -69.67 -12.28
C ALA A 1030 -6.81 -70.11 -11.07
N GLY A 1031 -7.53 -70.42 -9.97
CA GLY A 1031 -7.35 -71.69 -9.24
C GLY A 1031 -6.69 -71.68 -7.86
N SER A 1032 -7.52 -71.69 -6.81
CA SER A 1032 -7.54 -72.69 -5.72
C SER A 1032 -6.31 -72.95 -4.79
N VAL A 1033 -6.58 -72.83 -3.48
CA VAL A 1033 -6.24 -73.77 -2.37
C VAL A 1033 -4.96 -73.56 -1.52
N ARG A 1034 -5.25 -73.27 -0.24
CA ARG A 1034 -4.70 -73.77 1.07
C ARG A 1034 -3.21 -73.66 1.44
N SER A 1035 -3.05 -73.00 2.60
CA SER A 1035 -2.65 -73.59 3.91
C SER A 1035 -1.22 -73.36 4.45
N LYS A 1036 -1.23 -72.61 5.58
CA LYS A 1036 -0.54 -72.80 6.88
C LYS A 1036 0.98 -72.61 7.03
N LYS A 1037 1.25 -71.67 7.96
CA LYS A 1037 2.15 -71.69 9.14
C LYS A 1037 3.68 -71.79 8.94
N GLY A 1038 4.35 -70.80 9.51
CA GLY A 1038 5.73 -70.90 10.02
C GLY A 1038 6.31 -69.56 10.48
N ARG A 1039 6.33 -69.32 11.80
CA ARG A 1039 7.12 -68.31 12.53
C ARG A 1039 8.41 -69.01 13.06
N PRO A 1040 9.44 -68.38 13.68
CA PRO A 1040 9.81 -66.96 13.86
C PRO A 1040 11.38 -66.74 13.74
N PRO A 1041 12.11 -65.98 14.60
CA PRO A 1041 12.76 -64.70 14.26
C PRO A 1041 14.28 -64.64 14.62
N LEU A 1042 14.97 -63.49 14.47
CA LEU A 1042 16.15 -63.01 15.26
C LEU A 1042 16.57 -61.61 14.76
N HIS A 1043 16.50 -60.54 15.58
CA HIS A 1043 17.59 -59.86 16.34
C HIS A 1043 18.77 -59.35 15.47
N LYS A 1044 19.32 -58.13 15.59
CA LYS A 1044 19.62 -57.29 16.77
C LYS A 1044 20.23 -55.94 16.30
N LYS A 1045 19.92 -54.84 17.04
CA LYS A 1045 20.81 -53.75 17.57
C LYS A 1045 21.66 -52.87 16.60
N ARG A 1046 21.99 -51.59 16.83
CA ARG A 1046 21.64 -50.48 17.77
C ARG A 1046 22.61 -49.29 17.47
N ILE A 1047 22.29 -48.07 17.98
CA ILE A 1047 23.15 -46.90 18.35
C ILE A 1047 23.29 -45.81 17.25
N GLU A 1048 22.59 -44.66 17.35
CA GLU A 1048 22.88 -43.36 18.07
C GLU A 1048 23.94 -42.53 17.30
N GLU A 1049 23.92 -41.19 17.16
CA GLU A 1049 23.15 -40.05 17.67
C GLU A 1049 23.58 -38.78 16.85
N GLU A 1050 22.73 -37.74 16.83
CA GLU A 1050 23.04 -36.29 16.64
C GLU A 1050 23.66 -35.80 15.30
N SER A 1051 23.36 -34.65 14.70
CA SER A 1051 22.64 -33.41 15.04
C SER A 1051 22.48 -32.53 13.79
N SER A 1052 21.59 -31.52 13.89
CA SER A 1052 21.61 -30.22 13.19
C SER A 1052 20.98 -30.06 11.79
N VAL A 1053 20.39 -28.88 11.67
CA VAL A 1053 19.36 -28.39 10.74
C VAL A 1053 20.01 -27.48 9.71
N GLU A 1054 19.67 -27.63 8.43
CA GLU A 1054 19.37 -26.52 7.50
C GLU A 1054 19.15 -27.03 6.06
N GLY A 1055 18.15 -26.45 5.38
CA GLY A 1055 18.28 -26.07 3.98
C GLY A 1055 17.66 -26.97 2.90
N LEU A 1056 16.94 -26.29 2.02
CA LEU A 1056 16.62 -26.61 0.63
C LEU A 1056 15.35 -27.43 0.32
N TRP A 1057 14.32 -26.64 0.04
CA TRP A 1057 13.29 -26.91 -0.96
C TRP A 1057 13.88 -26.95 -2.38
N MET A 1058 13.16 -27.71 -3.24
CA MET A 1058 13.19 -27.79 -4.71
C MET A 1058 14.04 -28.91 -5.33
N LEU A 1059 13.39 -30.00 -5.73
CA LEU A 1059 13.50 -30.52 -7.10
C LEU A 1059 12.34 -31.48 -7.46
N ARG A 1060 11.94 -31.40 -8.74
CA ARG A 1060 11.12 -32.31 -9.58
C ARG A 1060 9.61 -32.08 -9.68
N ASN A 1061 9.25 -31.34 -10.73
CA ASN A 1061 8.16 -31.68 -11.63
C ASN A 1061 8.58 -32.84 -12.57
N ASP A 1062 7.63 -33.71 -12.94
CA ASP A 1062 7.32 -33.95 -14.35
C ASP A 1062 5.97 -34.68 -14.55
N THR A 1063 5.12 -33.98 -15.30
CA THR A 1063 4.16 -34.36 -16.36
C THR A 1063 2.99 -35.36 -16.13
N LEU A 1064 1.77 -34.84 -16.32
CA LEU A 1064 0.55 -35.58 -16.71
C LEU A 1064 -0.04 -34.97 -17.98
N GLN A 1065 -0.34 -35.84 -18.95
CA GLN A 1065 -0.93 -35.56 -20.26
C GLN A 1065 -2.47 -35.43 -20.17
N THR A 1066 -3.00 -34.48 -20.93
CA THR A 1066 -4.41 -34.30 -21.31
C THR A 1066 -4.85 -35.34 -22.36
N PRO A 1067 -6.08 -35.87 -22.30
CA PRO A 1067 -6.80 -36.39 -23.46
C PRO A 1067 -7.87 -35.40 -23.94
N GLY A 1068 -7.93 -35.18 -25.25
CA GLY A 1068 -8.81 -34.20 -25.89
C GLY A 1068 -10.08 -34.73 -26.55
N ALA A 1069 -10.79 -33.74 -27.09
CA ALA A 1069 -11.65 -33.69 -28.29
C ALA A 1069 -13.05 -34.35 -28.30
N LEU A 1070 -14.07 -33.50 -28.37
CA LEU A 1070 -15.32 -33.69 -29.14
C LEU A 1070 -15.67 -32.36 -29.86
N GLN A 1071 -15.31 -32.24 -31.15
CA GLN A 1071 -16.20 -32.19 -32.32
C GLN A 1071 -17.15 -30.97 -32.44
N THR A 1072 -16.73 -30.01 -33.28
CA THR A 1072 -17.56 -28.97 -33.90
C THR A 1072 -18.09 -29.43 -35.27
N PRO A 1073 -19.30 -29.03 -35.70
CA PRO A 1073 -19.73 -29.19 -37.07
C PRO A 1073 -19.26 -28.01 -37.94
N GLN A 1074 -18.97 -28.33 -39.20
CA GLN A 1074 -18.25 -27.51 -40.18
C GLN A 1074 -19.16 -26.89 -41.25
N LEU A 1075 -18.76 -25.69 -41.68
CA LEU A 1075 -18.79 -25.12 -43.04
C LEU A 1075 -20.15 -24.67 -43.65
N THR A 1076 -20.20 -23.46 -44.21
CA THR A 1076 -19.89 -23.20 -45.64
C THR A 1076 -20.03 -21.72 -46.06
N SER A 1077 -19.46 -21.45 -47.22
CA SER A 1077 -19.06 -20.18 -47.85
C SER A 1077 -20.09 -19.65 -48.87
N THR A 1078 -20.02 -18.32 -49.12
CA THR A 1078 -20.34 -17.56 -50.36
C THR A 1078 -21.77 -17.58 -50.93
N VAL A 1079 -22.30 -16.39 -51.31
CA VAL A 1079 -22.85 -16.05 -52.66
C VAL A 1079 -23.33 -14.59 -52.72
N LEU A 1080 -23.22 -14.03 -53.95
CA LEU A 1080 -23.51 -12.69 -54.46
C LEU A 1080 -25.02 -12.36 -54.70
N ARG A 1081 -25.28 -11.03 -54.78
CA ARG A 1081 -26.14 -10.26 -55.72
C ARG A 1081 -27.62 -9.89 -55.41
N GLU A 1082 -27.86 -8.59 -55.70
CA GLU A 1082 -29.00 -7.96 -56.42
C GLU A 1082 -30.24 -7.35 -55.69
N ASN A 1083 -30.25 -6.00 -55.65
CA ASN A 1083 -31.19 -5.02 -56.25
C ASN A 1083 -32.74 -5.06 -56.08
N ARG A 1084 -33.24 -3.94 -55.49
CA ARG A 1084 -34.43 -3.08 -55.83
C ARG A 1084 -35.86 -3.54 -55.40
N PRO A 1085 -36.89 -2.64 -55.38
CA PRO A 1085 -36.95 -1.22 -54.96
C PRO A 1085 -38.25 -0.82 -54.17
N ALA A 1086 -38.26 0.40 -53.62
CA ALA A 1086 -39.37 1.38 -53.44
C ALA A 1086 -40.70 1.02 -52.72
N GLU A 1087 -41.13 1.84 -51.74
CA GLU A 1087 -42.21 2.85 -51.91
C GLU A 1087 -42.64 3.54 -50.58
N HIS A 1088 -42.74 4.89 -50.65
CA HIS A 1088 -43.73 5.82 -50.07
C HIS A 1088 -44.20 5.75 -48.60
N MET A 1089 -43.84 6.80 -47.83
CA MET A 1089 -44.69 7.90 -47.21
C MET A 1089 -46.12 7.58 -46.72
N PRO A 1090 -46.74 8.37 -45.78
CA PRO A 1090 -46.30 9.61 -45.12
C PRO A 1090 -46.55 9.72 -43.58
N ASP A 1091 -45.95 10.77 -43.00
CA ASP A 1091 -46.44 11.72 -41.97
C ASP A 1091 -47.97 11.75 -41.66
N PRO A 1092 -48.45 12.29 -40.51
CA PRO A 1092 -48.11 13.66 -40.10
C PRO A 1092 -48.25 14.08 -38.60
N ASP A 1093 -47.76 15.30 -38.37
CA ASP A 1093 -48.44 16.43 -37.70
C ASP A 1093 -47.83 17.05 -36.43
N SER A 1094 -47.71 18.38 -36.54
CA SER A 1094 -47.76 19.45 -35.51
C SER A 1094 -46.50 19.81 -34.71
N GLU A 1095 -45.66 20.67 -35.31
CA GLU A 1095 -45.44 22.11 -34.99
C GLU A 1095 -46.22 22.75 -33.80
N PRO A 1096 -45.92 23.99 -33.33
CA PRO A 1096 -44.84 24.94 -33.71
C PRO A 1096 -44.23 25.78 -32.56
N GLY A 1097 -43.24 26.62 -32.94
CA GLY A 1097 -43.09 28.00 -32.43
C GLY A 1097 -41.97 28.17 -31.40
N SER A 1098 -41.10 29.19 -31.47
CA SER A 1098 -41.15 30.49 -32.13
C SER A 1098 -39.73 31.11 -32.02
N GLU A 1099 -39.09 31.56 -33.10
CA GLU A 1099 -38.96 32.98 -33.53
C GLU A 1099 -38.18 33.87 -32.52
N ASN A 1100 -37.20 34.74 -32.83
CA ASN A 1100 -36.94 35.56 -34.02
C ASN A 1100 -35.58 36.31 -33.87
N ASP A 1101 -34.78 36.33 -34.96
CA ASP A 1101 -34.27 37.54 -35.66
C ASP A 1101 -33.29 38.54 -34.96
N PHE A 1102 -32.26 39.16 -35.59
CA PHE A 1102 -32.03 39.60 -36.97
C PHE A 1102 -30.54 40.08 -37.18
N VAL A 1103 -29.94 39.79 -38.35
CA VAL A 1103 -29.29 40.73 -39.34
C VAL A 1103 -27.97 41.49 -38.96
N HIS A 1104 -26.88 41.67 -39.75
CA HIS A 1104 -26.52 41.50 -41.19
C HIS A 1104 -24.96 41.54 -41.42
N ASN A 1105 -24.49 40.79 -42.43
CA ASN A 1105 -23.46 41.04 -43.48
C ASN A 1105 -22.06 41.66 -43.20
N SER A 1106 -20.98 40.98 -43.65
CA SER A 1106 -20.42 41.14 -45.03
C SER A 1106 -19.11 40.34 -45.33
N SER A 1107 -19.09 39.80 -46.57
CA SER A 1107 -17.96 39.51 -47.50
C SER A 1107 -16.91 38.41 -47.25
N VAL A 1108 -17.18 37.22 -47.84
CA VAL A 1108 -16.47 36.55 -48.97
C VAL A 1108 -14.94 36.61 -49.05
N THR A 1109 -14.27 35.45 -48.93
CA THR A 1109 -13.52 34.79 -50.04
C THR A 1109 -13.22 33.33 -49.67
N ASP A 1110 -13.59 32.43 -50.59
CA ASP A 1110 -13.40 30.97 -50.57
C ASP A 1110 -11.92 30.56 -50.64
N ASP A 1111 -11.56 29.44 -49.99
CA ASP A 1111 -11.25 28.18 -50.71
C ASP A 1111 -10.93 27.01 -49.75
N ALA A 1112 -11.82 26.01 -49.81
CA ALA A 1112 -11.62 24.56 -49.70
C ALA A 1112 -10.99 23.91 -48.43
N GLU A 1113 -11.87 23.51 -47.50
CA GLU A 1113 -11.69 22.34 -46.62
C GLU A 1113 -12.45 21.11 -47.18
N PRO A 1114 -11.96 19.87 -46.95
CA PRO A 1114 -12.81 18.69 -46.91
C PRO A 1114 -12.98 18.19 -45.46
N ILE A 1115 -14.15 18.50 -44.90
CA ILE A 1115 -15.09 17.63 -44.19
C ILE A 1115 -14.50 16.38 -43.52
N PHE A 1116 -14.39 16.42 -42.19
CA PHE A 1116 -14.43 15.24 -41.31
C PHE A 1116 -15.68 15.35 -40.42
N GLU A 1117 -16.66 14.48 -40.66
CA GLU A 1117 -17.77 14.25 -39.73
C GLU A 1117 -17.68 12.83 -39.15
N ASP A 1118 -17.89 12.80 -37.83
CA ASP A 1118 -18.53 11.76 -37.03
C ASP A 1118 -17.84 10.43 -36.73
N VAL A 1119 -17.19 10.40 -35.55
CA VAL A 1119 -17.52 9.40 -34.51
C VAL A 1119 -17.34 10.04 -33.12
N MET A 1120 -18.39 10.66 -32.56
CA MET A 1120 -18.53 10.90 -31.11
C MET A 1120 -20.01 10.81 -30.72
N MET A 1121 -20.24 10.26 -29.52
CA MET A 1121 -21.46 10.25 -28.71
C MET A 1121 -22.47 9.10 -28.92
N SER A 1122 -22.35 8.10 -28.04
CA SER A 1122 -23.49 7.61 -27.27
C SER A 1122 -23.01 7.20 -25.88
N SER A 1123 -23.46 7.93 -24.85
CA SER A 1123 -23.30 7.58 -23.44
C SER A 1123 -24.47 8.14 -22.66
N ARG A 1124 -25.56 7.36 -22.58
CA ARG A 1124 -26.47 7.36 -21.43
C ARG A 1124 -27.46 6.19 -21.51
N GLY A 1125 -27.50 5.42 -20.42
CA GLY A 1125 -28.62 4.55 -20.05
C GLY A 1125 -28.42 3.06 -20.31
N GLN A 1126 -27.99 2.31 -19.29
CA GLN A 1126 -28.67 1.12 -18.78
C GLN A 1126 -27.86 0.51 -17.62
N LEU A 1127 -28.42 0.69 -16.41
CA LEU A 1127 -28.25 -0.20 -15.27
C LEU A 1127 -29.16 -1.42 -15.50
N GLU A 1128 -28.77 -2.55 -14.89
CA GLU A 1128 -29.42 -3.86 -14.85
C GLU A 1128 -28.84 -4.93 -15.81
N ASP A 1129 -28.65 -6.12 -15.24
CA ASP A 1129 -28.17 -7.40 -15.80
C ASP A 1129 -26.67 -7.58 -16.06
N MET A 1130 -25.92 -8.06 -15.05
CA MET A 1130 -24.87 -9.08 -15.22
C MET A 1130 -24.60 -9.83 -13.90
N ASN A 1131 -25.36 -10.92 -13.67
CA ASN A 1131 -24.97 -12.04 -12.81
C ASN A 1131 -24.81 -13.25 -13.72
N GLU A 1132 -23.60 -13.78 -13.89
CA GLU A 1132 -23.25 -15.21 -13.97
C GLU A 1132 -21.81 -15.41 -14.47
N GLU A 1133 -21.17 -16.46 -13.94
CA GLU A 1133 -19.85 -17.03 -14.27
C GLU A 1133 -18.59 -16.49 -13.54
N PHE A 1134 -18.36 -17.06 -12.34
CA PHE A 1134 -17.05 -17.25 -11.73
C PHE A 1134 -16.68 -18.74 -11.77
N GLU A 1135 -15.42 -19.07 -12.09
CA GLU A 1135 -14.60 -20.05 -11.35
C GLU A 1135 -13.20 -20.15 -12.01
N ASP A 1136 -12.20 -19.47 -11.42
CA ASP A 1136 -10.99 -20.10 -10.87
C ASP A 1136 -9.94 -19.04 -10.46
N THR A 1137 -9.35 -19.23 -9.28
CA THR A 1137 -8.30 -18.41 -8.64
C THR A 1137 -8.66 -16.95 -8.27
N MET A 1138 -9.32 -16.77 -7.12
CA MET A 1138 -9.42 -15.44 -6.48
C MET A 1138 -8.66 -15.37 -5.14
N VAL A 1139 -7.54 -14.64 -5.17
CA VAL A 1139 -7.32 -13.57 -4.18
C VAL A 1139 -8.36 -12.51 -4.51
N ILE A 1140 -9.34 -12.30 -3.62
CA ILE A 1140 -10.44 -11.35 -3.87
C ILE A 1140 -9.90 -9.93 -3.67
N ASP A 1141 -9.49 -9.29 -4.77
CA ASP A 1141 -9.44 -7.82 -4.88
C ASP A 1141 -10.83 -7.35 -5.35
N LEU A 1142 -11.57 -6.70 -4.44
CA LEU A 1142 -12.82 -5.99 -4.75
C LEU A 1142 -12.51 -4.65 -5.46
N PRO A 1143 -13.45 -4.09 -6.24
CA PRO A 1143 -13.25 -2.83 -6.95
C PRO A 1143 -12.87 -1.69 -5.98
N PRO A 1144 -11.99 -0.75 -6.39
CA PRO A 1144 -11.53 0.31 -5.51
C PRO A 1144 -12.68 1.27 -5.19
N SER A 1145 -13.26 1.13 -3.99
CA SER A 1145 -14.04 2.20 -3.35
C SER A 1145 -13.09 3.32 -2.93
N ARG A 1146 -13.55 4.59 -2.99
CA ARG A 1146 -12.82 5.78 -2.51
C ARG A 1146 -12.24 5.62 -1.08
N ASN A 1147 -12.80 4.72 -0.28
CA ASN A 1147 -12.52 4.45 1.14
C ASN A 1147 -11.17 3.76 1.44
N ARG A 1148 -10.27 3.58 0.46
CA ARG A 1148 -8.92 3.03 0.73
C ARG A 1148 -7.94 4.09 1.25
N ARG A 1149 -8.24 5.38 1.07
CA ARG A 1149 -7.35 6.50 1.45
C ARG A 1149 -7.21 6.66 2.98
N GLU A 1150 -8.25 6.37 3.76
CA GLU A 1150 -8.23 6.53 5.24
C GLU A 1150 -8.02 5.21 6.00
N ARG A 1151 -8.28 4.05 5.38
CA ARG A 1151 -8.12 2.73 6.03
C ARG A 1151 -6.68 2.40 6.46
N ALA A 1152 -5.68 3.10 5.96
CA ALA A 1152 -4.29 2.91 6.38
C ALA A 1152 -4.00 3.49 7.77
N GLU A 1153 -4.80 4.46 8.24
CA GLU A 1153 -4.71 5.04 9.59
C GLU A 1153 -5.47 4.20 10.64
N LEU A 1154 -6.41 3.36 10.18
CA LEU A 1154 -7.34 2.55 10.97
C LEU A 1154 -6.79 1.20 11.47
N ARG A 1155 -5.49 0.93 11.36
CA ARG A 1155 -4.85 -0.30 11.87
C ARG A 1155 -3.91 -0.04 13.05
N PRO A 1156 -4.42 0.20 14.27
CA PRO A 1156 -3.71 -0.25 15.45
C PRO A 1156 -3.69 -1.79 15.42
N ASP A 1157 -2.51 -2.40 15.55
CA ASP A 1157 -2.42 -3.84 15.81
C ASP A 1157 -2.88 -4.10 17.27
N PHE A 1158 -4.21 -4.14 17.47
CA PHE A 1158 -4.85 -4.30 18.79
C PHE A 1158 -4.46 -5.59 19.56
N PHE A 1159 -3.75 -6.52 18.92
CA PHE A 1159 -3.48 -7.87 19.43
C PHE A 1159 -2.00 -8.26 19.43
N ASP A 1160 -1.07 -7.31 19.21
CA ASP A 1160 0.36 -7.61 19.33
C ASP A 1160 0.79 -7.69 20.79
N SER A 1161 1.22 -8.87 21.22
CA SER A 1161 1.77 -9.10 22.57
C SER A 1161 3.13 -8.41 22.76
N ALA A 1162 3.82 -8.03 21.69
CA ALA A 1162 5.09 -7.30 21.77
C ALA A 1162 4.89 -5.83 22.17
N ALA A 1163 3.77 -5.21 21.80
CA ALA A 1163 3.41 -3.84 22.22
C ALA A 1163 3.05 -3.75 23.71
N MET A 1164 2.74 -4.89 24.36
CA MET A 1164 2.43 -4.92 25.79
C MET A 1164 3.67 -5.07 26.69
N ILE A 1165 4.85 -5.40 26.14
CA ILE A 1165 6.02 -5.81 26.95
C ILE A 1165 7.37 -5.24 26.44
N GLU A 1166 7.51 -4.86 25.17
CA GLU A 1166 8.79 -4.39 24.62
C GLU A 1166 8.65 -3.02 23.93
N ASP A 1167 8.56 -1.96 24.73
CA ASP A 1167 9.19 -0.68 24.40
C ASP A 1167 10.26 -0.41 25.47
N GLU A 1168 11.52 -0.71 25.13
CA GLU A 1168 12.70 -0.45 25.97
C GLU A 1168 13.06 1.05 26.08
N SER A 1169 12.17 1.96 25.67
CA SER A 1169 12.26 3.39 26.05
C SER A 1169 11.22 3.67 27.13
N GLY A 1170 11.68 3.71 28.38
CA GLY A 1170 10.84 4.03 29.53
C GLY A 1170 10.11 5.37 29.38
N PHE A 1171 8.95 5.45 30.05
CA PHE A 1171 8.03 6.60 30.17
C PHE A 1171 6.98 6.79 29.07
N SER A 1172 6.14 5.78 28.87
CA SER A 1172 4.67 5.93 28.98
C SER A 1172 4.08 4.54 29.11
N MET A 1173 3.25 4.28 30.13
CA MET A 1173 2.37 3.10 30.09
C MET A 1173 1.59 3.20 28.77
N PRO A 1174 1.66 2.20 27.87
CA PRO A 1174 0.89 2.24 26.65
C PRO A 1174 -0.59 2.31 27.07
N MET A 1175 -1.30 3.32 26.54
CA MET A 1175 -2.76 3.32 26.59
C MET A 1175 -3.23 1.98 26.00
N PHE A 1176 -3.92 1.19 26.81
CA PHE A 1176 -4.49 -0.10 26.44
C PHE A 1176 -5.83 0.01 25.73
#